data_AF-A0A0E3UZ09-F1
#
_entry.id   AF-A0A0E3UZ09-F1
#
_cell.length_a   1.000
_cell.length_b   1.000
_cell.length_c   1.000
_cell.angle_alpha   90.00
_cell.angle_beta   90.00
_cell.angle_gamma   90.00
#
_symmetry.space_group_name_H-M   'P 1'
#
loop_
_entity.id
_entity.type
_entity.pdbx_description
1 polymer ?
#
loop_
_entity_poly.entity_id
_entity_poly.type
_entity_poly.pdbx_seq_one_letter_code
_entity_poly.pdbx_strand_id
1 'polypeptide(L)'
;MALTAYSAEAQQKLLFEEKTAETYLLKYGTGSDNSQVQLNNIIDILNENQVTTRSGRPPRKPEFTLRFEQHTQVIDTGDKLQLKVQVAKVQVSGSTDYKDFDLGEALLPDKYKAKVKLLNAKNEVVQEYARTIMLKPKGVALLEEQIPDTAANQNYKLQVVEEQVEYTAVDVQQLKEQLNLVRAYFAADAKVLQALKEVALILPDDIDRLPLHDRNLYELEKQYELLKKENYVDKLNLKQQDPQRLKYKMEQLQQVLQERRKAVNYTLATIHEHFYNRGVSMLNNGNASVAQTYFAKSVEANPNFAPAHVQLARIDLRNGYIREATNRTRDVLTRMRVDPQTEQLALGLAHDIYAAHITEGNRFTTRGEYQNALEAYAEARDLCSTIGGLRCSMQALNDGEARAANGVYRAMVDNGKRLLSRNDLQEAERVVNEALDFQEDYDYVLHNATEASELMNQVKFQYYLRFIDEGKRFLTQQDHRAALSRFEEALVLEQRYTFRPVQELRLLSQKAAKPVLLAMLNEGYEQAMQNRLGNARQTAADATVMQERYALVQDVEVQNKYKLLRERIFTQECINTQADYDKHFQNAEALVREKKFIAADQAYETAIKAADAKAECGIATFTAIDGRGAIAAAANYQRKLEEANRLIAKSRYDEAILLYEEARAFYLAQQVNKYGLDHISLYNFAKDHPKQPFTAAVVSYYANEKQEQVSVQLLALLLEKGYRTGKTKKVQQQLGQQLALKDVQQGEVQNAKVLSLKYSQNNNDLKQLRKAYEKERKRLAKG
;
A
#
# COMPACT_ATOMS: atom_id res chain seq x y z
N MET A 1 26.88 -40.56 -64.53
CA MET A 1 25.84 -41.59 -64.36
C MET A 1 26.54 -42.89 -64.02
N ALA A 2 26.09 -43.55 -62.96
CA ALA A 2 26.86 -44.48 -62.15
C ALA A 2 27.20 -45.79 -62.88
N LEU A 3 28.51 -46.10 -62.95
CA LEU A 3 29.04 -47.41 -63.31
C LEU A 3 28.89 -48.34 -62.11
N THR A 4 28.02 -49.32 -62.26
CA THR A 4 27.81 -50.46 -61.37
C THR A 4 29.02 -51.40 -61.45
N ALA A 5 29.77 -51.49 -60.34
CA ALA A 5 30.78 -52.51 -60.16
C ALA A 5 30.10 -53.86 -59.88
N TYR A 6 30.30 -54.82 -60.78
CA TYR A 6 30.04 -56.23 -60.53
C TYR A 6 31.11 -56.76 -59.56
N SER A 7 30.72 -57.15 -58.36
CA SER A 7 31.53 -58.05 -57.52
C SER A 7 31.13 -59.48 -57.84
N ALA A 8 32.06 -60.27 -58.39
CA ALA A 8 31.91 -61.70 -58.57
C ALA A 8 31.79 -62.38 -57.20
N GLU A 9 30.69 -63.11 -56.97
CA GLU A 9 30.57 -64.02 -55.82
C GLU A 9 31.45 -65.25 -56.09
N ALA A 10 32.55 -65.37 -55.33
CA ALA A 10 33.37 -66.58 -55.33
C ALA A 10 32.52 -67.76 -54.82
N GLN A 11 32.39 -68.80 -55.64
CA GLN A 11 31.61 -70.00 -55.33
C GLN A 11 32.33 -70.79 -54.22
N GLN A 12 31.84 -70.69 -52.99
CA GLN A 12 32.42 -71.37 -51.82
C GLN A 12 32.25 -72.89 -51.96
N LYS A 13 33.34 -73.65 -51.82
CA LYS A 13 33.35 -75.10 -51.96
C LYS A 13 33.64 -75.76 -50.61
N LEU A 14 32.68 -76.53 -50.08
CA LEU A 14 32.89 -77.31 -48.86
C LEU A 14 33.87 -78.46 -49.15
N LEU A 15 35.02 -78.45 -48.47
CA LEU A 15 36.06 -79.47 -48.64
C LEU A 15 35.93 -80.62 -47.62
N PHE A 16 35.41 -80.33 -46.43
CA PHE A 16 35.25 -81.30 -45.36
C PHE A 16 34.13 -80.88 -44.41
N GLU A 17 33.35 -81.85 -43.95
CA GLU A 17 32.37 -81.69 -42.87
C GLU A 17 32.29 -82.96 -42.04
N GLU A 18 32.33 -82.83 -40.72
CA GLU A 18 32.15 -83.93 -39.77
C GLU A 18 31.38 -83.42 -38.56
N LYS A 19 30.50 -84.27 -38.02
CA LYS A 19 29.76 -84.02 -36.77
C LYS A 19 30.08 -85.12 -35.78
N THR A 20 30.62 -84.76 -34.62
CA THR A 20 30.97 -85.69 -33.55
C THR A 20 30.13 -85.39 -32.31
N ALA A 21 29.61 -86.43 -31.68
CA ALA A 21 28.87 -86.30 -30.42
C ALA A 21 29.81 -86.64 -29.27
N GLU A 22 30.01 -85.68 -28.38
CA GLU A 22 30.86 -85.82 -27.21
C GLU A 22 30.02 -86.09 -25.96
N THR A 23 30.53 -86.98 -25.10
CA THR A 23 29.87 -87.33 -23.84
C THR A 23 30.91 -87.51 -22.75
N TYR A 24 30.81 -86.66 -21.72
CA TYR A 24 31.65 -86.73 -20.52
C TYR A 24 30.77 -87.17 -19.34
N LEU A 25 31.19 -88.21 -18.62
CA LEU A 25 30.59 -88.60 -17.34
C LEU A 25 31.41 -87.99 -16.20
N LEU A 26 30.80 -87.05 -15.48
CA LEU A 26 31.43 -86.31 -14.40
C LEU A 26 31.01 -86.93 -13.06
N LYS A 27 31.99 -87.49 -12.36
CA LYS A 27 31.80 -88.20 -11.09
C LYS A 27 33.00 -87.97 -10.17
N TYR A 28 32.82 -88.32 -8.90
CA TYR A 28 33.85 -88.16 -7.88
C TYR A 28 35.07 -89.03 -8.23
N GLY A 29 36.26 -88.44 -8.19
CA GLY A 29 37.51 -89.11 -8.58
C GLY A 29 38.65 -88.86 -7.58
N THR A 30 39.69 -89.69 -7.62
CA THR A 30 40.89 -89.57 -6.77
C THR A 30 42.03 -88.80 -7.45
N GLY A 31 41.76 -88.13 -8.58
CA GLY A 31 42.74 -87.32 -9.30
C GLY A 31 43.17 -86.10 -8.49
N SER A 32 44.46 -85.76 -8.55
CA SER A 32 45.07 -84.63 -7.84
C SER A 32 45.21 -83.38 -8.70
N ASP A 33 44.72 -83.38 -9.94
CA ASP A 33 44.72 -82.20 -10.80
C ASP A 33 43.65 -81.21 -10.34
N ASN A 34 43.92 -79.91 -10.54
CA ASN A 34 43.07 -78.84 -10.02
C ASN A 34 41.62 -78.93 -10.54
N SER A 35 41.40 -79.41 -11.77
CA SER A 35 40.05 -79.60 -12.34
C SER A 35 39.26 -80.66 -11.58
N GLN A 36 39.86 -81.83 -11.32
CA GLN A 36 39.21 -82.89 -10.54
C GLN A 36 38.89 -82.46 -9.11
N VAL A 37 39.74 -81.63 -8.47
CA VAL A 37 39.46 -81.05 -7.16
C VAL A 37 38.19 -80.17 -7.19
N GLN A 38 38.04 -79.30 -8.19
CA GLN A 38 36.84 -78.46 -8.31
C GLN A 38 35.61 -79.27 -8.67
N LEU A 39 35.73 -80.30 -9.52
CA LEU A 39 34.65 -81.22 -9.82
C LEU A 39 34.20 -82.00 -8.57
N ASN A 40 35.14 -82.46 -7.74
CA ASN A 40 34.80 -83.09 -6.46
C ASN A 40 34.05 -82.13 -5.54
N ASN A 41 34.47 -80.86 -5.45
CA ASN A 41 33.74 -79.82 -4.70
C ASN A 41 32.31 -79.63 -5.22
N ILE A 42 32.11 -79.60 -6.54
CA ILE A 42 30.79 -79.53 -7.16
C ILE A 42 29.94 -80.73 -6.73
N ILE A 43 30.49 -81.94 -6.81
CA ILE A 43 29.77 -83.18 -6.46
C ILE A 43 29.43 -83.23 -4.97
N ASP A 44 30.34 -82.79 -4.10
CA ASP A 44 30.10 -82.69 -2.66
C ASP A 44 28.96 -81.69 -2.38
N ILE A 45 28.95 -80.53 -3.04
CA ILE A 45 27.87 -79.55 -2.93
C ILE A 45 26.54 -80.15 -3.41
N LEU A 46 26.52 -80.88 -4.53
CA LEU A 46 25.30 -81.55 -5.01
C LEU A 46 24.81 -82.60 -4.00
N ASN A 47 25.73 -83.32 -3.35
CA ASN A 47 25.42 -84.34 -2.36
C ASN A 47 24.85 -83.73 -1.06
N GLU A 48 25.52 -82.70 -0.53
CA GLU A 48 25.08 -81.93 0.64
C GLU A 48 23.69 -81.34 0.46
N ASN A 49 23.37 -80.89 -0.76
CA ASN A 49 22.08 -80.31 -1.11
C ASN A 49 21.02 -81.33 -1.56
N GLN A 50 21.35 -82.63 -1.50
CA GLN A 50 20.46 -83.74 -1.86
C GLN A 50 19.84 -83.56 -3.26
N VAL A 51 20.66 -83.13 -4.22
CA VAL A 51 20.22 -82.96 -5.61
C VAL A 51 19.78 -84.31 -6.17
N THR A 52 18.65 -84.31 -6.87
CA THR A 52 18.01 -85.51 -7.40
C THR A 52 18.27 -85.68 -8.89
N THR A 53 17.99 -86.87 -9.39
CA THR A 53 17.83 -87.10 -10.82
C THR A 53 16.37 -86.91 -11.22
N ARG A 54 16.05 -86.96 -12.53
CA ARG A 54 14.66 -86.97 -13.03
C ARG A 54 13.73 -88.01 -12.39
N SER A 55 14.26 -89.01 -11.69
CA SER A 55 13.50 -90.00 -10.93
C SER A 55 13.03 -89.52 -9.54
N GLY A 56 13.47 -88.33 -9.10
CA GLY A 56 13.04 -87.67 -7.87
C GLY A 56 13.71 -88.16 -6.59
N ARG A 57 14.68 -89.09 -6.65
CA ARG A 57 15.43 -89.57 -5.48
C ARG A 57 16.89 -89.12 -5.53
N PRO A 58 17.48 -88.65 -4.42
CA PRO A 58 18.88 -88.27 -4.38
C PRO A 58 19.76 -89.53 -4.46
N PRO A 59 20.74 -89.58 -5.37
CA PRO A 59 21.67 -90.69 -5.44
C PRO A 59 22.65 -90.64 -4.26
N ARG A 60 23.16 -91.81 -3.83
CA ARG A 60 24.20 -91.89 -2.78
C ARG A 60 25.52 -91.23 -3.16
N LYS A 61 25.79 -91.14 -4.47
CA LYS A 61 26.95 -90.48 -5.06
C LYS A 61 26.45 -89.72 -6.29
N PRO A 62 26.29 -88.39 -6.22
CA PRO A 62 25.87 -87.61 -7.36
C PRO A 62 26.87 -87.73 -8.51
N GLU A 63 26.32 -87.85 -9.70
CA GLU A 63 27.05 -87.80 -10.96
C GLU A 63 26.17 -87.15 -12.01
N PHE A 64 26.81 -86.53 -13.00
CA PHE A 64 26.11 -85.89 -14.11
C PHE A 64 26.89 -86.10 -15.42
N THR A 65 26.18 -86.00 -16.53
CA THR A 65 26.71 -86.21 -17.87
C THR A 65 26.59 -84.92 -18.66
N LEU A 66 27.72 -84.42 -19.15
CA LEU A 66 27.79 -83.35 -20.14
C LEU A 66 27.77 -83.97 -21.54
N ARG A 67 26.86 -83.50 -22.39
CA ARG A 67 26.77 -83.89 -23.81
C ARG A 67 26.76 -82.67 -24.69
N PHE A 68 27.45 -82.73 -25.82
CA PHE A 68 27.38 -81.72 -26.87
C PHE A 68 27.77 -82.32 -28.21
N GLU A 69 27.46 -81.63 -29.30
CA GLU A 69 27.87 -82.00 -30.65
C GLU A 69 28.91 -80.98 -31.16
N GLN A 70 30.02 -81.47 -31.71
CA GLN A 70 30.95 -80.65 -32.47
C GLN A 70 30.62 -80.76 -33.96
N HIS A 71 30.74 -79.65 -34.67
CA HIS A 71 30.53 -79.56 -36.11
C HIS A 71 31.75 -78.90 -36.74
N THR A 72 32.59 -79.70 -37.38
CA THR A 72 33.85 -79.28 -38.00
C THR A 72 33.67 -79.12 -39.50
N GLN A 73 34.14 -78.02 -40.08
CA GLN A 73 33.99 -77.72 -41.51
C GLN A 73 35.25 -77.03 -42.08
N VAL A 74 35.72 -77.49 -43.24
CA VAL A 74 36.69 -76.76 -44.07
C VAL A 74 35.99 -76.27 -45.32
N ILE A 75 35.98 -74.97 -45.55
CA ILE A 75 35.34 -74.34 -46.71
C ILE A 75 36.40 -73.59 -47.50
N ASP A 76 36.56 -73.93 -48.77
CA ASP A 76 37.39 -73.20 -49.72
C ASP A 76 36.62 -72.00 -50.27
N THR A 77 37.20 -70.81 -50.14
CA THR A 77 36.62 -69.55 -50.62
C THR A 77 37.38 -68.96 -51.81
N GLY A 78 38.23 -69.74 -52.49
CA GLY A 78 39.04 -69.34 -53.63
C GLY A 78 40.49 -69.07 -53.26
N ASP A 79 40.74 -67.98 -52.54
CA ASP A 79 42.12 -67.55 -52.20
C ASP A 79 42.58 -68.06 -50.82
N LYS A 80 41.62 -68.58 -50.04
CA LYS A 80 41.76 -68.92 -48.62
C LYS A 80 40.88 -70.12 -48.26
N LEU A 81 41.30 -70.84 -47.23
CA LEU A 81 40.50 -71.85 -46.55
C LEU A 81 39.91 -71.26 -45.28
N GLN A 82 38.59 -71.36 -45.13
CA GLN A 82 37.87 -71.06 -43.90
C GLN A 82 37.71 -72.34 -43.06
N LEU A 83 38.25 -72.31 -41.85
CA LEU A 83 38.20 -73.40 -40.89
C LEU A 83 37.16 -73.08 -39.82
N LYS A 84 36.16 -73.93 -39.64
CA LYS A 84 35.14 -73.76 -38.60
C LYS A 84 35.02 -75.00 -37.74
N VAL A 85 34.94 -74.81 -36.42
CA VAL A 85 34.51 -75.83 -35.48
C VAL A 85 33.50 -75.21 -34.54
N GLN A 86 32.25 -75.66 -34.60
CA GLN A 86 31.17 -75.19 -33.73
C GLN A 86 30.80 -76.26 -32.71
N VAL A 87 30.63 -75.86 -31.46
CA VAL A 87 30.05 -76.69 -30.40
C VAL A 87 28.59 -76.29 -30.24
N ALA A 88 27.67 -77.24 -30.38
CA ALA A 88 26.23 -77.04 -30.33
C ALA A 88 25.53 -78.10 -29.47
N LYS A 89 24.25 -77.88 -29.17
CA LYS A 89 23.39 -78.78 -28.37
C LYS A 89 24.01 -79.19 -27.03
N VAL A 90 24.59 -78.22 -26.33
CA VAL A 90 25.20 -78.45 -25.01
C VAL A 90 24.10 -78.74 -23.98
N GLN A 91 24.17 -79.91 -23.34
CA GLN A 91 23.18 -80.37 -22.37
C GLN A 91 23.86 -81.07 -21.19
N VAL A 92 23.31 -80.86 -20.00
CA VAL A 92 23.70 -81.59 -18.79
C VAL A 92 22.52 -82.43 -18.32
N SER A 93 22.79 -83.65 -17.86
CA SER A 93 21.77 -84.56 -17.35
C SER A 93 22.31 -85.40 -16.20
N GLY A 94 21.46 -86.04 -15.41
CA GLY A 94 21.86 -86.82 -14.24
C GLY A 94 21.40 -86.15 -12.96
N SER A 95 22.31 -85.93 -12.02
CA SER A 95 22.01 -85.32 -10.71
C SER A 95 21.97 -83.79 -10.83
N THR A 96 20.94 -83.26 -11.48
CA THR A 96 20.83 -81.82 -11.78
C THR A 96 19.60 -81.15 -11.15
N ASP A 97 18.65 -81.91 -10.60
CA ASP A 97 17.38 -81.35 -10.11
C ASP A 97 17.45 -81.00 -8.62
N TYR A 98 17.32 -79.72 -8.26
CA TYR A 98 17.30 -79.24 -6.88
C TYR A 98 16.00 -78.48 -6.57
N LYS A 99 15.18 -79.06 -5.68
CA LYS A 99 13.87 -78.49 -5.28
C LYS A 99 13.00 -78.08 -6.48
N ASP A 100 12.88 -79.00 -7.44
CA ASP A 100 12.17 -78.76 -8.70
C ASP A 100 12.73 -77.57 -9.50
N PHE A 101 14.05 -77.36 -9.50
CA PHE A 101 14.76 -76.48 -10.44
C PHE A 101 15.93 -77.25 -11.06
N ASP A 102 16.12 -77.13 -12.37
CA ASP A 102 17.26 -77.72 -13.07
C ASP A 102 18.52 -76.86 -12.90
N LEU A 103 19.59 -77.47 -12.40
CA LEU A 103 20.92 -76.85 -12.23
C LEU A 103 21.82 -77.04 -13.46
N GLY A 104 21.34 -77.68 -14.53
CA GLY A 104 22.16 -78.09 -15.68
C GLY A 104 23.03 -76.97 -16.27
N GLU A 105 22.51 -75.75 -16.41
CA GLU A 105 23.30 -74.61 -16.92
C GLU A 105 24.40 -74.16 -15.95
N ALA A 106 24.17 -74.27 -14.63
CA ALA A 106 25.15 -73.93 -13.60
C ALA A 106 26.23 -75.01 -13.41
N LEU A 107 26.05 -76.17 -14.03
CA LEU A 107 26.99 -77.29 -14.03
C LEU A 107 27.82 -77.38 -15.32
N LEU A 108 27.68 -76.41 -16.23
CA LEU A 108 28.56 -76.32 -17.39
C LEU A 108 29.98 -75.93 -16.95
N PRO A 109 31.02 -76.54 -17.53
CA PRO A 109 32.40 -76.21 -17.20
C PRO A 109 32.80 -74.84 -17.73
N ASP A 110 33.57 -74.08 -16.94
CA ASP A 110 34.19 -72.80 -17.30
C ASP A 110 35.07 -72.95 -18.54
N LYS A 111 35.76 -74.10 -18.68
CA LYS A 111 36.73 -74.32 -19.74
C LYS A 111 36.54 -75.67 -20.43
N TYR A 112 36.51 -75.61 -21.75
CA TYR A 112 36.71 -76.74 -22.64
C TYR A 112 37.93 -76.44 -23.52
N LYS A 113 38.97 -77.27 -23.36
CA LYS A 113 40.22 -77.17 -24.09
C LYS A 113 40.26 -78.25 -25.15
N ALA A 114 40.72 -77.88 -26.34
CA ALA A 114 40.99 -78.84 -27.39
C ALA A 114 42.05 -78.28 -28.34
N LYS A 115 42.73 -79.17 -29.05
CA LYS A 115 43.58 -78.81 -30.17
C LYS A 115 42.90 -79.17 -31.47
N VAL A 116 42.80 -78.20 -32.36
CA VAL A 116 42.25 -78.40 -33.70
C VAL A 116 43.40 -78.51 -34.68
N LYS A 117 43.57 -79.68 -35.29
CA LYS A 117 44.58 -79.97 -36.30
C LYS A 117 43.96 -79.90 -37.68
N LEU A 118 44.56 -79.10 -38.56
CA LEU A 118 44.31 -79.17 -39.99
C LEU A 118 45.28 -80.20 -40.58
N LEU A 119 44.74 -81.24 -41.20
CA LEU A 119 45.48 -82.32 -41.83
C LEU A 119 45.37 -82.24 -43.35
N ASN A 120 46.46 -82.53 -44.05
CA ASN A 120 46.43 -82.72 -45.51
C ASN A 120 45.95 -84.14 -45.89
N ALA A 121 45.91 -84.43 -47.20
CA ALA A 121 45.49 -85.74 -47.72
C ALA A 121 46.37 -86.93 -47.25
N LYS A 122 47.56 -86.70 -46.72
CA LYS A 122 48.46 -87.73 -46.16
C LYS A 122 48.33 -87.89 -44.63
N ASN A 123 47.38 -87.20 -43.99
CA ASN A 123 47.23 -87.09 -42.54
C ASN A 123 48.41 -86.42 -41.83
N GLU A 124 49.20 -85.62 -42.55
CA GLU A 124 50.25 -84.80 -41.94
C GLU A 124 49.64 -83.50 -41.41
N VAL A 125 50.10 -83.05 -40.24
CA VAL A 125 49.61 -81.81 -39.62
C VAL A 125 50.13 -80.60 -40.38
N VAL A 126 49.21 -79.86 -41.00
CA VAL A 126 49.48 -78.60 -41.72
C VAL A 126 49.55 -77.44 -40.75
N GLN A 127 48.60 -77.39 -39.81
CA GLN A 127 48.50 -76.33 -38.82
C GLN A 127 47.76 -76.85 -37.58
N GLU A 128 48.15 -76.37 -36.41
CA GLU A 128 47.55 -76.74 -35.13
C GLU A 128 47.08 -75.48 -34.37
N TYR A 129 45.87 -75.56 -33.81
CA TYR A 129 45.27 -74.49 -33.02
C TYR A 129 44.90 -75.01 -31.63
N ALA A 130 45.64 -74.61 -30.61
CA ALA A 130 45.18 -74.78 -29.23
C ALA A 130 44.05 -73.77 -28.96
N ARG A 131 42.90 -74.26 -28.51
CA ARG A 131 41.72 -73.44 -28.21
C ARG A 131 41.18 -73.77 -26.83
N THR A 132 40.68 -72.73 -26.17
CA THR A 132 40.00 -72.83 -24.88
C THR A 132 38.75 -71.97 -24.95
N ILE A 133 37.59 -72.57 -24.72
CA ILE A 133 36.30 -71.90 -24.79
C ILE A 133 35.47 -72.20 -23.55
N MET A 134 34.50 -71.35 -23.26
CA MET A 134 33.47 -71.60 -22.25
C MET A 134 32.24 -72.17 -22.96
N LEU A 135 31.75 -73.31 -22.50
CA LEU A 135 30.56 -73.94 -23.07
C LEU A 135 29.32 -73.10 -22.72
N LYS A 136 28.41 -72.94 -23.70
CA LYS A 136 27.15 -72.21 -23.52
C LYS A 136 25.99 -73.07 -23.99
N PRO A 137 24.80 -73.00 -23.35
CA PRO A 137 23.63 -73.77 -23.76
C PRO A 137 23.24 -73.56 -25.23
N LYS A 138 23.41 -72.33 -25.74
CA LYS A 138 23.12 -71.96 -27.14
C LYS A 138 24.21 -72.35 -28.15
N GLY A 139 25.30 -72.98 -27.70
CA GLY A 139 26.47 -73.27 -28.51
C GLY A 139 27.49 -72.15 -28.58
N VAL A 140 28.70 -72.47 -29.05
CA VAL A 140 29.87 -71.57 -29.15
C VAL A 140 30.83 -72.07 -30.23
N ALA A 141 31.50 -71.16 -30.93
CA ALA A 141 32.56 -71.55 -31.87
C ALA A 141 33.85 -71.90 -31.12
N LEU A 142 34.38 -73.10 -31.34
CA LEU A 142 35.70 -73.54 -30.87
C LEU A 142 36.83 -72.98 -31.75
N LEU A 143 36.59 -72.92 -33.07
CA LEU A 143 37.52 -72.37 -34.05
C LEU A 143 36.73 -71.67 -35.17
N GLU A 144 37.16 -70.47 -35.55
CA GLU A 144 36.75 -69.81 -36.79
C GLU A 144 37.94 -69.01 -37.33
N GLU A 145 38.62 -69.55 -38.34
CA GLU A 145 39.87 -68.99 -38.88
C GLU A 145 39.85 -68.97 -40.40
N GLN A 146 40.68 -68.11 -41.01
CA GLN A 146 40.92 -68.09 -42.45
C GLN A 146 42.42 -68.14 -42.72
N ILE A 147 42.87 -69.12 -43.50
CA ILE A 147 44.28 -69.27 -43.89
C ILE A 147 44.43 -69.22 -45.41
N PRO A 148 45.57 -68.76 -45.96
CA PRO A 148 45.85 -68.88 -47.39
C PRO A 148 45.86 -70.33 -47.84
N ASP A 149 45.25 -70.65 -48.99
CA ASP A 149 45.41 -71.99 -49.57
C ASP A 149 46.75 -72.09 -50.32
N THR A 150 47.79 -72.54 -49.64
CA THR A 150 49.15 -72.62 -50.21
C THR A 150 49.38 -73.82 -51.13
N ALA A 151 48.39 -74.70 -51.30
CA ALA A 151 48.49 -75.89 -52.13
C ALA A 151 47.19 -76.17 -52.89
N ALA A 152 47.06 -75.59 -54.08
CA ALA A 152 45.90 -75.80 -54.95
C ALA A 152 45.62 -77.30 -55.17
N ASN A 153 44.38 -77.72 -54.90
CA ASN A 153 43.83 -79.09 -55.05
C ASN A 153 44.21 -80.15 -53.98
N GLN A 154 44.49 -79.76 -52.74
CA GLN A 154 44.60 -80.73 -51.63
C GLN A 154 43.25 -80.97 -50.92
N ASN A 155 43.01 -82.23 -50.51
CA ASN A 155 41.94 -82.54 -49.57
C ASN A 155 42.43 -82.25 -48.15
N TYR A 156 41.69 -81.40 -47.43
CA TYR A 156 41.99 -81.05 -46.04
C TYR A 156 40.97 -81.68 -45.09
N LYS A 157 41.42 -82.12 -43.92
CA LYS A 157 40.56 -82.58 -42.82
C LYS A 157 40.82 -81.73 -41.58
N LEU A 158 39.75 -81.29 -40.91
CA LEU A 158 39.85 -80.75 -39.55
C LEU A 158 39.62 -81.87 -38.56
N GLN A 159 40.53 -82.01 -37.59
CA GLN A 159 40.41 -82.98 -36.52
C GLN A 159 40.57 -82.29 -35.18
N VAL A 160 39.61 -82.49 -34.28
CA VAL A 160 39.70 -82.06 -32.89
C VAL A 160 40.33 -83.20 -32.09
N VAL A 161 41.36 -82.89 -31.31
CA VAL A 161 42.12 -83.85 -30.49
C VAL A 161 42.53 -83.21 -29.16
N GLU A 162 43.04 -84.01 -28.23
CA GLU A 162 43.49 -83.54 -26.90
C GLU A 162 42.39 -82.76 -26.16
N GLU A 163 41.18 -83.29 -26.20
CA GLU A 163 40.01 -82.67 -25.58
C GLU A 163 40.03 -82.83 -24.06
N GLN A 164 39.78 -81.73 -23.35
CA GLN A 164 39.73 -81.70 -21.90
C GLN A 164 38.65 -80.73 -21.42
N VAL A 165 37.76 -81.26 -20.57
CA VAL A 165 36.82 -80.45 -19.79
C VAL A 165 37.49 -80.06 -18.48
N GLU A 166 37.53 -78.77 -18.18
CA GLU A 166 38.14 -78.20 -16.99
C GLU A 166 37.13 -77.44 -16.14
N TYR A 167 37.00 -77.87 -14.88
CA TYR A 167 36.26 -77.16 -13.86
C TYR A 167 37.19 -76.24 -13.06
N THR A 168 36.73 -75.03 -12.77
CA THR A 168 37.46 -74.04 -12.00
C THR A 168 36.68 -73.61 -10.76
N ALA A 169 37.28 -72.76 -9.92
CA ALA A 169 36.60 -72.20 -8.76
C ALA A 169 35.38 -71.34 -9.15
N VAL A 170 35.32 -70.84 -10.39
CA VAL A 170 34.18 -70.08 -10.92
C VAL A 170 32.94 -70.96 -11.01
N ASP A 171 33.09 -72.21 -11.46
CA ASP A 171 31.98 -73.16 -11.59
C ASP A 171 31.37 -73.52 -10.22
N VAL A 172 32.23 -73.74 -9.22
CA VAL A 172 31.81 -73.96 -7.83
C VAL A 172 31.01 -72.76 -7.31
N GLN A 173 31.46 -71.54 -7.62
CA GLN A 173 30.79 -70.33 -7.20
C GLN A 173 29.45 -70.13 -7.92
N GLN A 174 29.39 -70.37 -9.23
CA GLN A 174 28.16 -70.28 -10.02
C GLN A 174 27.10 -71.27 -9.52
N LEU A 175 27.47 -72.50 -9.19
CA LEU A 175 26.58 -73.46 -8.57
C LEU A 175 26.05 -72.98 -7.21
N LYS A 176 26.93 -72.45 -6.34
CA LYS A 176 26.52 -71.88 -5.04
C LYS A 176 25.55 -70.71 -5.20
N GLU A 177 25.79 -69.83 -6.16
CA GLU A 177 24.91 -68.70 -6.47
C GLU A 177 23.53 -69.18 -6.93
N GLN A 178 23.48 -70.17 -7.83
CA GLN A 178 22.23 -70.75 -8.29
C GLN A 178 21.44 -71.43 -7.15
N LEU A 179 22.11 -72.21 -6.29
CA LEU A 179 21.49 -72.83 -5.12
C LEU A 179 20.95 -71.78 -4.13
N ASN A 180 21.70 -70.70 -3.90
CA ASN A 180 21.28 -69.61 -3.03
C ASN A 180 20.09 -68.84 -3.62
N LEU A 181 20.06 -68.62 -4.94
CA LEU A 181 18.93 -68.02 -5.63
C LEU A 181 17.65 -68.85 -5.47
N VAL A 182 17.74 -70.17 -5.63
CA VAL A 182 16.61 -71.10 -5.38
C VAL A 182 16.17 -71.04 -3.91
N ARG A 183 17.10 -71.06 -2.94
CA ARG A 183 16.75 -70.91 -1.52
C ARG A 183 16.05 -69.57 -1.23
N ALA A 184 16.55 -68.48 -1.82
CA ALA A 184 15.97 -67.14 -1.69
C ALA A 184 14.54 -67.08 -2.27
N TYR A 185 14.27 -67.79 -3.37
CA TYR A 185 12.93 -67.94 -3.94
C TYR A 185 11.94 -68.57 -2.95
N PHE A 186 12.31 -69.67 -2.28
CA PHE A 186 11.44 -70.27 -1.24
C PHE A 186 11.24 -69.35 -0.02
N ALA A 187 12.28 -68.61 0.37
CA ALA A 187 12.17 -67.61 1.43
C ALA A 187 11.28 -66.42 1.02
N ALA A 188 11.32 -66.01 -0.25
CA ALA A 188 10.45 -64.99 -0.81
C ALA A 188 8.98 -65.44 -0.78
N ASP A 189 8.68 -66.70 -1.11
CA ASP A 189 7.33 -67.24 -1.00
C ASP A 189 6.76 -67.14 0.42
N ALA A 190 7.55 -67.52 1.43
CA ALA A 190 7.15 -67.38 2.83
C ALA A 190 6.86 -65.92 3.22
N LYS A 191 7.67 -64.97 2.73
CA LYS A 191 7.45 -63.53 2.95
C LYS A 191 6.18 -63.03 2.27
N VAL A 192 5.93 -63.44 1.03
CA VAL A 192 4.70 -63.07 0.29
C VAL A 192 3.46 -63.61 0.99
N LEU A 193 3.49 -64.86 1.46
CA LEU A 193 2.38 -65.45 2.22
C LEU A 193 2.12 -64.71 3.53
N GLN A 194 3.18 -64.28 4.22
CA GLN A 194 3.04 -63.48 5.44
C GLN A 194 2.45 -62.10 5.14
N ALA A 195 2.95 -61.41 4.11
CA ALA A 195 2.43 -60.12 3.68
C ALA A 195 0.94 -60.20 3.27
N LEU A 196 0.52 -61.28 2.61
CA LEU A 196 -0.88 -61.55 2.27
C LEU A 196 -1.78 -61.70 3.51
N LYS A 197 -1.26 -62.24 4.62
CA LYS A 197 -2.00 -62.32 5.89
C LYS A 197 -2.07 -60.95 6.57
N GLU A 198 -0.97 -60.22 6.58
CA GLU A 198 -0.88 -58.90 7.24
C GLU A 198 -1.73 -57.85 6.52
N VAL A 199 -1.73 -57.84 5.17
CA VAL A 199 -2.56 -56.91 4.39
C VAL A 199 -4.06 -57.15 4.60
N ALA A 200 -4.46 -58.38 4.94
CA ALA A 200 -5.85 -58.72 5.26
C ALA A 200 -6.32 -58.11 6.60
N LEU A 201 -5.40 -57.78 7.51
CA LEU A 201 -5.68 -57.14 8.80
C LEU A 201 -5.75 -55.60 8.71
N ILE A 202 -5.42 -55.01 7.56
CA ILE A 202 -5.60 -53.58 7.29
C ILE A 202 -7.10 -53.34 7.13
N LEU A 203 -7.67 -52.56 8.06
CA LEU A 203 -9.10 -52.23 8.11
C LEU A 203 -9.30 -50.75 7.76
N PRO A 204 -9.65 -50.41 6.52
CA PRO A 204 -9.89 -49.02 6.12
C PRO A 204 -11.03 -48.37 6.92
N ASP A 205 -12.04 -49.13 7.32
CA ASP A 205 -13.20 -48.62 8.05
C ASP A 205 -12.94 -48.36 9.55
N ASP A 206 -11.80 -48.81 10.09
CA ASP A 206 -11.38 -48.54 11.46
C ASP A 206 -10.76 -47.14 11.58
N ILE A 207 -11.64 -46.14 11.48
CA ILE A 207 -11.27 -44.72 11.43
C ILE A 207 -10.48 -44.22 12.64
N ASP A 208 -10.67 -44.84 13.82
CA ASP A 208 -9.94 -44.46 15.03
C ASP A 208 -8.47 -44.90 14.99
N ARG A 209 -8.12 -45.90 14.17
CA ARG A 209 -6.75 -46.40 13.98
C ARG A 209 -6.27 -46.29 12.54
N LEU A 210 -6.96 -45.53 11.70
CA LEU A 210 -6.64 -45.38 10.28
C LEU A 210 -5.18 -44.95 10.02
N PRO A 211 -4.58 -44.02 10.80
CA PRO A 211 -3.16 -43.69 10.63
C PRO A 211 -2.21 -44.87 10.89
N LEU A 212 -2.56 -45.77 11.80
CA LEU A 212 -1.80 -46.98 12.08
C LEU A 212 -1.93 -47.98 10.91
N HIS A 213 -3.15 -48.16 10.39
CA HIS A 213 -3.42 -49.01 9.22
C HIS A 213 -2.70 -48.50 7.97
N ASP A 214 -2.68 -47.18 7.75
CA ASP A 214 -1.97 -46.53 6.65
C ASP A 214 -0.46 -46.79 6.68
N ARG A 215 0.16 -46.63 7.87
CA ARG A 215 1.57 -46.92 8.09
C ARG A 215 1.90 -48.40 7.87
N ASN A 216 1.09 -49.30 8.42
CA ASN A 216 1.30 -50.74 8.26
C ASN A 216 1.20 -51.16 6.79
N LEU A 217 0.23 -50.59 6.04
CA LEU A 217 0.09 -50.82 4.61
C LEU A 217 1.31 -50.31 3.83
N TYR A 218 1.83 -49.13 4.18
CA TYR A 218 3.04 -48.57 3.55
C TYR A 218 4.27 -49.49 3.73
N GLU A 219 4.46 -50.05 4.93
CA GLU A 219 5.57 -50.99 5.17
C GLU A 219 5.43 -52.28 4.32
N LEU A 220 4.21 -52.78 4.14
CA LEU A 220 3.94 -53.94 3.26
C LEU A 220 4.21 -53.62 1.78
N GLU A 221 3.82 -52.43 1.31
CA GLU A 221 4.12 -51.96 -0.05
C GLU A 221 5.64 -51.87 -0.29
N LYS A 222 6.39 -51.36 0.70
CA LYS A 222 7.86 -51.31 0.65
C LYS A 222 8.49 -52.70 0.60
N GLN A 223 7.98 -53.64 1.39
CA GLN A 223 8.44 -55.04 1.35
C GLN A 223 8.15 -55.68 -0.02
N TYR A 224 6.97 -55.42 -0.60
CA TYR A 224 6.62 -55.89 -1.94
C TYR A 224 7.60 -55.36 -3.01
N GLU A 225 7.92 -54.06 -2.99
CA GLU A 225 8.86 -53.47 -3.95
C GLU A 225 10.29 -54.03 -3.80
N LEU A 226 10.72 -54.38 -2.58
CA LEU A 226 12.00 -55.09 -2.38
C LEU A 226 11.96 -56.49 -3.02
N LEU A 227 10.90 -57.27 -2.77
CA LEU A 227 10.73 -58.61 -3.36
C LEU A 227 10.66 -58.58 -4.89
N LYS A 228 9.99 -57.57 -5.44
CA LYS A 228 9.88 -57.37 -6.89
C LYS A 228 11.22 -57.07 -7.54
N LYS A 229 12.09 -56.28 -6.90
CA LYS A 229 13.44 -55.95 -7.41
C LYS A 229 14.36 -57.16 -7.54
N GLU A 230 14.15 -58.21 -6.75
CA GLU A 230 14.95 -59.43 -6.83
C GLU A 230 14.82 -60.14 -8.19
N ASN A 231 13.71 -59.92 -8.90
CA ASN A 231 13.43 -60.44 -10.24
C ASN A 231 13.63 -61.97 -10.38
N TYR A 232 13.02 -62.74 -9.47
CA TYR A 232 13.05 -64.20 -9.53
C TYR A 232 12.41 -64.75 -10.82
N VAL A 233 11.43 -64.03 -11.39
CA VAL A 233 10.72 -64.45 -12.61
C VAL A 233 11.69 -64.66 -13.77
N ASP A 234 12.60 -63.73 -13.99
CA ASP A 234 13.59 -63.85 -15.07
C ASP A 234 14.78 -64.71 -14.64
N LYS A 235 15.32 -64.52 -13.42
CA LYS A 235 16.53 -65.22 -12.95
C LYS A 235 16.35 -66.74 -12.79
N LEU A 236 15.14 -67.20 -12.48
CA LEU A 236 14.81 -68.63 -12.34
C LEU A 236 13.86 -69.13 -13.44
N ASN A 237 13.55 -68.31 -14.45
CA ASN A 237 12.62 -68.63 -15.53
C ASN A 237 11.28 -69.22 -15.01
N LEU A 238 10.65 -68.52 -14.08
CA LEU A 238 9.40 -68.97 -13.43
C LEU A 238 8.22 -69.14 -14.42
N LYS A 239 8.37 -68.70 -15.67
CA LYS A 239 7.39 -68.97 -16.74
C LYS A 239 7.33 -70.46 -17.10
N GLN A 240 8.47 -71.16 -17.00
CA GLN A 240 8.58 -72.59 -17.29
C GLN A 240 8.44 -73.43 -16.02
N GLN A 241 8.97 -72.96 -14.89
CA GLN A 241 9.06 -73.74 -13.64
C GLN A 241 8.87 -72.84 -12.41
N ASP A 242 7.68 -72.87 -11.79
CA ASP A 242 7.33 -72.08 -10.59
C ASP A 242 6.65 -72.97 -9.53
N PRO A 243 7.41 -73.83 -8.82
CA PRO A 243 6.85 -74.86 -7.94
C PRO A 243 5.99 -74.29 -6.80
N GLN A 244 6.30 -73.10 -6.31
CA GLN A 244 5.53 -72.41 -5.25
C GLN A 244 4.46 -71.45 -5.78
N ARG A 245 4.33 -71.31 -7.11
CA ARG A 245 3.45 -70.32 -7.75
C ARG A 245 3.74 -68.90 -7.24
N LEU A 246 5.00 -68.58 -7.00
CA LEU A 246 5.44 -67.29 -6.44
C LEU A 246 4.99 -66.14 -7.33
N LYS A 247 5.07 -66.31 -8.67
CA LYS A 247 4.64 -65.27 -9.61
C LYS A 247 3.18 -64.89 -9.40
N TYR A 248 2.30 -65.89 -9.29
CA TYR A 248 0.88 -65.70 -9.06
C TYR A 248 0.60 -65.04 -7.70
N LYS A 249 1.26 -65.49 -6.63
CA LYS A 249 1.10 -64.91 -5.29
C LYS A 249 1.61 -63.46 -5.22
N MET A 250 2.67 -63.13 -5.94
CA MET A 250 3.18 -61.76 -6.07
C MET A 250 2.16 -60.86 -6.78
N GLU A 251 1.56 -61.32 -7.88
CA GLU A 251 0.48 -60.60 -8.59
C GLU A 251 -0.74 -60.38 -7.67
N GLN A 252 -1.14 -61.42 -6.92
CA GLN A 252 -2.23 -61.32 -5.95
C GLN A 252 -1.92 -60.30 -4.84
N LEU A 253 -0.71 -60.35 -4.26
CA LEU A 253 -0.30 -59.41 -3.21
C LEU A 253 -0.31 -57.97 -3.75
N GLN A 254 0.19 -57.75 -4.96
CA GLN A 254 0.15 -56.43 -5.60
C GLN A 254 -1.28 -55.90 -5.72
N GLN A 255 -2.20 -56.74 -6.19
CA GLN A 255 -3.60 -56.35 -6.36
C GLN A 255 -4.22 -55.96 -5.01
N VAL A 256 -4.06 -56.80 -3.99
CA VAL A 256 -4.66 -56.54 -2.67
C VAL A 256 -4.07 -55.29 -2.01
N LEU A 257 -2.75 -55.07 -2.13
CA LEU A 257 -2.11 -53.83 -1.66
C LEU A 257 -2.72 -52.60 -2.34
N GLN A 258 -2.87 -52.63 -3.67
CA GLN A 258 -3.47 -51.52 -4.42
C GLN A 258 -4.93 -51.26 -4.05
N GLU A 259 -5.72 -52.31 -3.86
CA GLU A 259 -7.12 -52.21 -3.42
C GLU A 259 -7.21 -51.60 -2.01
N ARG A 260 -6.38 -52.06 -1.07
CA ARG A 260 -6.32 -51.51 0.29
C ARG A 260 -5.86 -50.06 0.30
N ARG A 261 -4.86 -49.71 -0.52
CA ARG A 261 -4.36 -48.34 -0.66
C ARG A 261 -5.45 -47.40 -1.15
N LYS A 262 -6.22 -47.81 -2.16
CA LYS A 262 -7.37 -47.04 -2.65
C LYS A 262 -8.42 -46.84 -1.53
N ALA A 263 -8.75 -47.88 -0.78
CA ALA A 263 -9.73 -47.80 0.30
C ALA A 263 -9.28 -46.90 1.46
N VAL A 264 -8.02 -47.02 1.90
CA VAL A 264 -7.44 -46.14 2.93
C VAL A 264 -7.40 -44.69 2.45
N ASN A 265 -6.94 -44.44 1.22
CA ASN A 265 -6.89 -43.09 0.66
C ASN A 265 -8.29 -42.46 0.54
N TYR A 266 -9.29 -43.23 0.12
CA TYR A 266 -10.68 -42.79 0.08
C TYR A 266 -11.16 -42.39 1.47
N THR A 267 -10.98 -43.27 2.46
CA THR A 267 -11.41 -43.02 3.85
C THR A 267 -10.70 -41.81 4.44
N LEU A 268 -9.40 -41.61 4.17
CA LEU A 268 -8.67 -40.43 4.60
C LEU A 268 -9.22 -39.14 3.97
N ALA A 269 -9.56 -39.17 2.68
CA ALA A 269 -10.13 -38.02 1.98
C ALA A 269 -11.53 -37.65 2.50
N THR A 270 -12.34 -38.64 2.89
CA THR A 270 -13.69 -38.47 3.43
C THR A 270 -13.76 -38.63 4.96
N ILE A 271 -12.63 -38.54 5.67
CA ILE A 271 -12.55 -38.94 7.09
C ILE A 271 -13.50 -38.12 7.99
N HIS A 272 -13.74 -36.87 7.62
CA HIS A 272 -14.71 -35.99 8.27
C HIS A 272 -16.14 -36.54 8.18
N GLU A 273 -16.56 -37.07 7.03
CA GLU A 273 -17.87 -37.72 6.87
C GLU A 273 -17.99 -38.98 7.72
N HIS A 274 -16.91 -39.78 7.80
CA HIS A 274 -16.90 -40.97 8.65
C HIS A 274 -16.99 -40.61 10.14
N PHE A 275 -16.25 -39.60 10.60
CA PHE A 275 -16.37 -39.08 11.95
C PHE A 275 -17.77 -38.53 12.23
N TYR A 276 -18.36 -37.79 11.30
CA TYR A 276 -19.73 -37.32 11.41
C TYR A 276 -20.74 -38.46 11.54
N ASN A 277 -20.69 -39.47 10.66
CA ASN A 277 -21.58 -40.62 10.70
C ASN A 277 -21.43 -41.41 12.01
N ARG A 278 -20.20 -41.55 12.52
CA ARG A 278 -19.94 -42.15 13.83
C ARG A 278 -20.54 -41.32 14.96
N GLY A 279 -20.44 -39.99 14.90
CA GLY A 279 -21.08 -39.06 15.82
C GLY A 279 -22.61 -39.19 15.81
N VAL A 280 -23.24 -39.24 14.63
CA VAL A 280 -24.68 -39.47 14.49
C VAL A 280 -25.10 -40.81 15.10
N SER A 281 -24.35 -41.88 14.82
CA SER A 281 -24.60 -43.19 15.43
C SER A 281 -24.53 -43.16 16.96
N MET A 282 -23.52 -42.49 17.53
CA MET A 282 -23.38 -42.32 18.98
C MET A 282 -24.51 -41.51 19.58
N LEU A 283 -24.96 -40.47 18.88
CA LEU A 283 -26.07 -39.62 19.31
C LEU A 283 -27.39 -40.41 19.33
N ASN A 284 -27.65 -41.22 18.28
CA ASN A 284 -28.82 -42.10 18.20
C ASN A 284 -28.81 -43.18 19.29
N ASN A 285 -27.64 -43.59 19.76
CA ASN A 285 -27.47 -44.52 20.88
C ASN A 285 -27.54 -43.83 22.26
N GLY A 286 -27.88 -42.54 22.31
CA GLY A 286 -28.01 -41.77 23.55
C GLY A 286 -26.69 -41.27 24.14
N ASN A 287 -25.54 -41.51 23.49
CA ASN A 287 -24.23 -41.11 23.99
C ASN A 287 -23.80 -39.76 23.39
N ALA A 288 -24.45 -38.69 23.85
CA ALA A 288 -24.22 -37.34 23.34
C ALA A 288 -22.79 -36.83 23.57
N SER A 289 -22.14 -37.19 24.68
CA SER A 289 -20.77 -36.77 24.98
C SER A 289 -19.77 -37.37 23.97
N VAL A 290 -19.87 -38.67 23.69
CA VAL A 290 -19.01 -39.31 22.68
C VAL A 290 -19.35 -38.81 21.27
N ALA A 291 -20.63 -38.56 20.98
CA ALA A 291 -21.04 -37.95 19.72
C ALA A 291 -20.37 -36.58 19.50
N GLN A 292 -20.34 -35.73 20.53
CA GLN A 292 -19.67 -34.44 20.50
C GLN A 292 -18.18 -34.59 20.16
N THR A 293 -17.48 -35.57 20.74
CA THR A 293 -16.07 -35.84 20.40
C THR A 293 -15.89 -36.19 18.93
N TYR A 294 -16.74 -37.05 18.37
CA TYR A 294 -16.65 -37.42 16.96
C TYR A 294 -17.03 -36.27 16.01
N PHE A 295 -18.02 -35.45 16.34
CA PHE A 295 -18.31 -34.23 15.57
C PHE A 295 -17.15 -33.23 15.64
N ALA A 296 -16.49 -33.09 16.79
CA ALA A 296 -15.29 -32.27 16.91
C ALA A 296 -14.14 -32.79 16.03
N LYS A 297 -13.87 -34.10 16.02
CA LYS A 297 -12.90 -34.72 15.09
C LYS A 297 -13.28 -34.49 13.62
N SER A 298 -14.58 -34.51 13.30
CA SER A 298 -15.05 -34.20 11.94
C SER A 298 -14.74 -32.76 11.54
N VAL A 299 -14.94 -31.79 12.44
CA VAL A 299 -14.61 -30.38 12.20
C VAL A 299 -13.10 -30.15 12.15
N GLU A 300 -12.32 -30.87 12.95
CA GLU A 300 -10.85 -30.82 12.90
C GLU A 300 -10.33 -31.34 11.55
N ALA A 301 -10.91 -32.42 11.03
CA ALA A 301 -10.55 -32.97 9.73
C ALA A 301 -11.01 -32.09 8.55
N ASN A 302 -12.17 -31.45 8.66
CA ASN A 302 -12.67 -30.49 7.68
C ASN A 302 -13.43 -29.34 8.37
N PRO A 303 -12.79 -28.19 8.59
CA PRO A 303 -13.40 -27.05 9.30
C PRO A 303 -14.65 -26.47 8.64
N ASN A 304 -14.86 -26.71 7.35
CA ASN A 304 -16.01 -26.21 6.59
C ASN A 304 -17.12 -27.27 6.42
N PHE A 305 -17.02 -28.42 7.11
CA PHE A 305 -18.04 -29.45 7.06
C PHE A 305 -19.24 -29.07 7.93
N ALA A 306 -20.17 -28.33 7.34
CA ALA A 306 -21.34 -27.77 8.00
C ALA A 306 -22.20 -28.77 8.81
N PRO A 307 -22.47 -30.02 8.36
CA PRO A 307 -23.30 -30.95 9.12
C PRO A 307 -22.79 -31.21 10.55
N ALA A 308 -21.48 -31.33 10.73
CA ALA A 308 -20.89 -31.53 12.06
C ALA A 308 -21.04 -30.29 12.95
N HIS A 309 -20.88 -29.09 12.37
CA HIS A 309 -21.12 -27.84 13.11
C HIS A 309 -22.56 -27.71 13.58
N VAL A 310 -23.55 -28.07 12.75
CA VAL A 310 -24.97 -28.05 13.15
C VAL A 310 -25.22 -28.99 14.33
N GLN A 311 -24.65 -30.20 14.32
CA GLN A 311 -24.82 -31.13 15.45
C GLN A 311 -24.13 -30.64 16.72
N LEU A 312 -22.93 -30.04 16.61
CA LEU A 312 -22.27 -29.42 17.76
C LEU A 312 -23.09 -28.26 18.33
N ALA A 313 -23.58 -27.36 17.47
CA ALA A 313 -24.42 -26.24 17.90
C ALA A 313 -25.71 -26.71 18.59
N ARG A 314 -26.30 -27.81 18.10
CA ARG A 314 -27.47 -28.44 18.73
C ARG A 314 -27.15 -29.01 20.11
N ILE A 315 -25.99 -29.63 20.28
CA ILE A 315 -25.51 -30.13 21.58
C ILE A 315 -25.23 -28.95 22.52
N ASP A 316 -24.59 -27.89 22.04
CA ASP A 316 -24.27 -26.68 22.80
C ASP A 316 -25.56 -26.02 23.33
N LEU A 317 -26.58 -25.85 22.46
CA LEU A 317 -27.88 -25.30 22.85
C LEU A 317 -28.55 -26.15 23.93
N ARG A 318 -28.54 -27.49 23.78
CA ARG A 318 -29.13 -28.41 24.76
C ARG A 318 -28.45 -28.32 26.13
N ASN A 319 -27.15 -28.02 26.16
CA ASN A 319 -26.37 -27.85 27.38
C ASN A 319 -26.49 -26.44 27.98
N GLY A 320 -27.23 -25.52 27.33
CA GLY A 320 -27.41 -24.14 27.78
C GLY A 320 -26.32 -23.18 27.30
N TYR A 321 -25.39 -23.62 26.45
CA TYR A 321 -24.36 -22.79 25.82
C TYR A 321 -24.94 -22.06 24.60
N ILE A 322 -25.91 -21.16 24.85
CA ILE A 322 -26.71 -20.49 23.81
C ILE A 322 -25.80 -19.63 22.92
N ARG A 323 -24.81 -18.95 23.48
CA ARG A 323 -23.90 -18.07 22.74
C ARG A 323 -23.01 -18.85 21.76
N GLU A 324 -22.44 -19.97 22.20
CA GLU A 324 -21.63 -20.88 21.39
C GLU A 324 -22.47 -21.47 20.25
N ALA A 325 -23.70 -21.90 20.56
CA ALA A 325 -24.66 -22.37 19.56
C ALA A 325 -25.04 -21.29 18.56
N THR A 326 -25.23 -20.03 19.02
CA THR A 326 -25.55 -18.86 18.19
C THR A 326 -24.45 -18.62 17.17
N ASN A 327 -23.20 -18.48 17.64
CA ASN A 327 -22.05 -18.19 16.79
C ASN A 327 -21.84 -19.30 15.74
N ARG A 328 -21.88 -20.57 16.17
CA ARG A 328 -21.65 -21.70 15.29
C ARG A 328 -22.76 -21.84 14.23
N THR A 329 -24.02 -21.67 14.62
CA THR A 329 -25.16 -21.71 13.68
C THR A 329 -25.11 -20.56 12.69
N ARG A 330 -24.76 -19.35 13.16
CA ARG A 330 -24.59 -18.17 12.31
C ARG A 330 -23.48 -18.40 11.27
N ASP A 331 -22.34 -18.93 11.69
CA ASP A 331 -21.22 -19.23 10.77
C ASP A 331 -21.62 -20.26 9.71
N VAL A 332 -22.35 -21.32 10.09
CA VAL A 332 -22.88 -22.32 9.14
C VAL A 332 -23.74 -21.66 8.06
N LEU A 333 -24.65 -20.77 8.45
CA LEU A 333 -25.63 -20.18 7.52
C LEU A 333 -25.11 -18.97 6.73
N THR A 334 -24.00 -18.36 7.16
CA THR A 334 -23.48 -17.13 6.53
C THR A 334 -22.11 -17.27 5.90
N ARG A 335 -21.31 -18.27 6.29
CA ARG A 335 -19.89 -18.41 5.88
C ARG A 335 -19.54 -19.75 5.24
N MET A 336 -20.38 -20.77 5.39
CA MET A 336 -20.10 -22.12 4.87
C MET A 336 -20.95 -22.43 3.62
N ARG A 337 -20.47 -23.39 2.82
CA ARG A 337 -21.28 -23.99 1.76
C ARG A 337 -22.13 -25.09 2.38
N VAL A 338 -23.44 -24.91 2.35
CA VAL A 338 -24.41 -25.84 2.91
C VAL A 338 -25.24 -26.48 1.79
N ASP A 339 -25.52 -27.77 1.94
CA ASP A 339 -26.55 -28.43 1.13
C ASP A 339 -27.96 -28.09 1.68
N PRO A 340 -29.03 -28.26 0.89
CA PRO A 340 -30.38 -27.87 1.28
C PRO A 340 -30.89 -28.54 2.57
N GLN A 341 -30.47 -29.79 2.84
CA GLN A 341 -30.90 -30.50 4.04
C GLN A 341 -30.20 -29.94 5.28
N THR A 342 -28.89 -29.69 5.20
CA THR A 342 -28.13 -29.06 6.28
C THR A 342 -28.59 -27.64 6.54
N GLU A 343 -28.89 -26.87 5.49
CA GLU A 343 -29.44 -25.52 5.60
C GLU A 343 -30.79 -25.53 6.34
N GLN A 344 -31.70 -26.44 5.99
CA GLN A 344 -32.98 -26.57 6.68
C GLN A 344 -32.81 -26.92 8.17
N LEU A 345 -31.89 -27.83 8.49
CA LEU A 345 -31.58 -28.19 9.89
C LEU A 345 -30.98 -27.00 10.66
N ALA A 346 -30.06 -26.27 10.04
CA ALA A 346 -29.43 -25.09 10.63
C ALA A 346 -30.45 -23.96 10.84
N LEU A 347 -31.38 -23.74 9.91
CA LEU A 347 -32.47 -22.76 10.07
C LEU A 347 -33.44 -23.14 11.18
N GLY A 348 -33.78 -24.44 11.31
CA GLY A 348 -34.56 -24.94 12.44
C GLY A 348 -33.86 -24.69 13.77
N LEU A 349 -32.55 -24.96 13.83
CA LEU A 349 -31.75 -24.69 15.03
C LEU A 349 -31.64 -23.18 15.33
N ALA A 350 -31.48 -22.34 14.31
CA ALA A 350 -31.47 -20.88 14.47
C ALA A 350 -32.79 -20.36 15.06
N HIS A 351 -33.92 -20.95 14.67
CA HIS A 351 -35.23 -20.63 15.26
C HIS A 351 -35.29 -21.04 16.74
N ASP A 352 -34.77 -22.21 17.10
CA ASP A 352 -34.70 -22.66 18.50
C ASP A 352 -33.79 -21.76 19.36
N ILE A 353 -32.65 -21.31 18.80
CA ILE A 353 -31.74 -20.35 19.44
C ILE A 353 -32.42 -18.99 19.64
N TYR A 354 -33.12 -18.49 18.61
CA TYR A 354 -33.93 -17.28 18.72
C TYR A 354 -34.95 -17.39 19.87
N ALA A 355 -35.70 -18.49 19.94
CA ALA A 355 -36.67 -18.72 21.00
C ALA A 355 -36.02 -18.83 22.39
N ALA A 356 -34.81 -19.38 22.47
CA ALA A 356 -34.02 -19.44 23.70
C ALA A 356 -33.63 -18.04 24.20
N HIS A 357 -33.13 -17.16 23.32
CA HIS A 357 -32.83 -15.77 23.64
C HIS A 357 -34.07 -14.98 24.09
N ILE A 358 -35.21 -15.17 23.41
CA ILE A 358 -36.49 -14.57 23.83
C ILE A 358 -36.88 -15.03 25.25
N THR A 359 -36.71 -16.34 25.53
CA THR A 359 -37.02 -16.91 26.85
C THR A 359 -36.09 -16.37 27.93
N GLU A 360 -34.80 -16.24 27.62
CA GLU A 360 -33.81 -15.66 28.51
C GLU A 360 -34.08 -14.18 28.79
N GLY A 361 -34.39 -13.38 27.77
CA GLY A 361 -34.79 -11.99 27.92
C GLY A 361 -36.06 -11.84 28.77
N ASN A 362 -37.07 -12.68 28.55
CA ASN A 362 -38.29 -12.68 29.36
C ASN A 362 -38.01 -13.04 30.84
N ARG A 363 -37.11 -14.00 31.08
CA ARG A 363 -36.69 -14.40 32.42
C ARG A 363 -35.96 -13.26 33.14
N PHE A 364 -35.02 -12.60 32.47
CA PHE A 364 -34.31 -11.45 33.03
C PHE A 364 -35.25 -10.28 33.32
N THR A 365 -36.18 -9.99 32.40
CA THR A 365 -37.22 -8.96 32.59
C THR A 365 -38.06 -9.23 33.84
N THR A 366 -38.46 -10.49 34.06
CA THR A 366 -39.26 -10.89 35.22
C THR A 366 -38.50 -10.76 36.54
N ARG A 367 -37.16 -10.88 36.52
CA ARG A 367 -36.28 -10.69 37.69
C ARG A 367 -35.92 -9.24 37.97
N GLY A 368 -36.29 -8.32 37.10
CA GLY A 368 -35.87 -6.91 37.17
C GLY A 368 -34.44 -6.68 36.67
N GLU A 369 -33.80 -7.68 36.06
CA GLU A 369 -32.47 -7.58 35.45
C GLU A 369 -32.60 -7.03 34.02
N TYR A 370 -33.12 -5.82 33.89
CA TYR A 370 -33.55 -5.29 32.59
C TYR A 370 -32.41 -5.08 31.58
N GLN A 371 -31.19 -4.79 32.04
CA GLN A 371 -30.02 -4.67 31.14
C GLN A 371 -29.68 -6.02 30.49
N ASN A 372 -29.56 -7.09 31.29
CA ASN A 372 -29.36 -8.45 30.79
C ASN A 372 -30.50 -8.89 29.85
N ALA A 373 -31.73 -8.44 30.13
CA ALA A 373 -32.85 -8.70 29.23
C ALA A 373 -32.69 -8.03 27.86
N LEU A 374 -32.29 -6.75 27.82
CA LEU A 374 -32.05 -6.03 26.57
C LEU A 374 -30.91 -6.66 25.77
N GLU A 375 -29.84 -7.15 26.41
CA GLU A 375 -28.77 -7.89 25.75
C GLU A 375 -29.28 -9.18 25.09
N ALA A 376 -30.07 -9.98 25.80
CA ALA A 376 -30.66 -11.20 25.24
C ALA A 376 -31.60 -10.92 24.06
N TYR A 377 -32.43 -9.87 24.16
CA TYR A 377 -33.27 -9.45 23.04
C TYR A 377 -32.45 -8.91 21.85
N ALA A 378 -31.35 -8.20 22.11
CA ALA A 378 -30.44 -7.74 21.06
C ALA A 378 -29.80 -8.91 20.31
N GLU A 379 -29.37 -9.97 21.01
CA GLU A 379 -28.86 -11.20 20.37
C GLU A 379 -29.95 -11.90 19.53
N ALA A 380 -31.20 -11.94 20.02
CA ALA A 380 -32.33 -12.43 19.23
C ALA A 380 -32.56 -11.60 17.95
N ARG A 381 -32.51 -10.27 18.06
CA ARG A 381 -32.68 -9.33 16.95
C ARG A 381 -31.56 -9.47 15.91
N ASP A 382 -30.32 -9.56 16.37
CA ASP A 382 -29.14 -9.75 15.53
C ASP A 382 -29.29 -11.02 14.68
N LEU A 383 -29.72 -12.12 15.30
CA LEU A 383 -29.95 -13.39 14.60
C LEU A 383 -31.00 -13.25 13.48
N CYS A 384 -32.10 -12.55 13.76
CA CYS A 384 -33.18 -12.29 12.78
C CYS A 384 -32.73 -11.43 11.61
N SER A 385 -31.87 -10.43 11.87
CA SER A 385 -31.36 -9.52 10.85
C SER A 385 -30.25 -10.15 9.99
N THR A 386 -29.47 -11.06 10.57
CA THR A 386 -28.29 -11.66 9.94
C THR A 386 -28.64 -12.90 9.12
N ILE A 387 -29.56 -13.74 9.59
CA ILE A 387 -29.87 -15.03 8.95
C ILE A 387 -31.07 -14.89 8.02
N GLY A 388 -30.81 -14.88 6.72
CA GLY A 388 -31.85 -14.93 5.69
C GLY A 388 -32.71 -16.18 5.81
N GLY A 389 -34.03 -16.04 5.72
CA GLY A 389 -34.98 -17.15 5.80
C GLY A 389 -35.36 -17.60 7.22
N LEU A 390 -34.74 -17.01 8.26
CA LEU A 390 -35.14 -17.25 9.64
C LEU A 390 -36.50 -16.61 9.92
N ARG A 391 -37.43 -17.40 10.48
CA ARG A 391 -38.77 -16.93 10.85
C ARG A 391 -38.78 -16.41 12.28
N CYS A 392 -38.71 -15.10 12.45
CA CYS A 392 -38.76 -14.47 13.78
C CYS A 392 -40.13 -13.89 14.10
N SER A 393 -40.55 -14.00 15.37
CA SER A 393 -41.73 -13.30 15.89
C SER A 393 -41.34 -11.87 16.31
N MET A 394 -41.33 -10.95 15.34
CA MET A 394 -40.96 -9.56 15.62
C MET A 394 -41.86 -8.91 16.67
N GLN A 395 -43.14 -9.32 16.75
CA GLN A 395 -44.04 -8.86 17.81
C GLN A 395 -43.54 -9.28 19.20
N ALA A 396 -43.23 -10.56 19.42
CA ALA A 396 -42.78 -11.04 20.72
C ALA A 396 -41.45 -10.42 21.16
N LEU A 397 -40.55 -10.18 20.19
CA LEU A 397 -39.29 -9.50 20.41
C LEU A 397 -39.50 -8.03 20.81
N ASN A 398 -40.26 -7.27 20.01
CA ASN A 398 -40.55 -5.86 20.28
C ASN A 398 -41.28 -5.69 21.63
N ASP A 399 -42.25 -6.56 21.94
CA ASP A 399 -42.97 -6.52 23.22
C ASP A 399 -42.05 -6.83 24.40
N GLY A 400 -41.10 -7.76 24.22
CA GLY A 400 -40.08 -8.09 25.22
C GLY A 400 -39.14 -6.92 25.49
N GLU A 401 -38.57 -6.35 24.43
CA GLU A 401 -37.71 -5.16 24.49
C GLU A 401 -38.42 -3.98 25.13
N ALA A 402 -39.68 -3.72 24.75
CA ALA A 402 -40.48 -2.65 25.32
C ALA A 402 -40.63 -2.78 26.84
N ARG A 403 -40.92 -3.99 27.34
CA ARG A 403 -41.02 -4.24 28.79
C ARG A 403 -39.70 -4.03 29.50
N ALA A 404 -38.59 -4.50 28.94
CA ALA A 404 -37.27 -4.34 29.54
C ALA A 404 -36.79 -2.88 29.50
N ALA A 405 -36.92 -2.19 28.37
CA ALA A 405 -36.58 -0.78 28.22
C ALA A 405 -37.40 0.09 29.18
N ASN A 406 -38.72 -0.15 29.29
CA ASN A 406 -39.55 0.56 30.25
C ASN A 406 -39.10 0.32 31.71
N GLY A 407 -38.64 -0.89 32.03
CA GLY A 407 -38.05 -1.23 33.32
C GLY A 407 -36.78 -0.44 33.64
N VAL A 408 -35.84 -0.34 32.70
CA VAL A 408 -34.62 0.48 32.85
C VAL A 408 -34.99 1.95 33.04
N TYR A 409 -35.82 2.48 32.15
CA TYR A 409 -36.27 3.87 32.17
C TYR A 409 -36.91 4.24 33.52
N ARG A 410 -37.85 3.41 34.00
CA ARG A 410 -38.50 3.63 35.30
C ARG A 410 -37.51 3.59 36.46
N ALA A 411 -36.55 2.66 36.43
CA ALA A 411 -35.53 2.58 37.46
C ALA A 411 -34.66 3.86 37.52
N MET A 412 -34.31 4.44 36.36
CA MET A 412 -33.61 5.72 36.27
C MET A 412 -34.46 6.87 36.82
N VAL A 413 -35.72 6.99 36.38
CA VAL A 413 -36.64 8.03 36.86
C VAL A 413 -36.86 7.93 38.38
N ASP A 414 -37.08 6.74 38.92
CA ASP A 414 -37.26 6.54 40.35
C ASP A 414 -35.99 6.85 41.15
N ASN A 415 -34.81 6.55 40.59
CA ASN A 415 -33.55 6.98 41.18
C ASN A 415 -33.43 8.50 41.21
N GLY A 416 -33.72 9.17 40.09
CA GLY A 416 -33.74 10.63 40.01
C GLY A 416 -34.72 11.27 41.01
N LYS A 417 -35.93 10.70 41.18
CA LYS A 417 -36.90 11.14 42.20
C LYS A 417 -36.35 11.01 43.62
N ARG A 418 -35.66 9.90 43.94
CA ARG A 418 -35.03 9.71 45.25
C ARG A 418 -33.91 10.73 45.50
N LEU A 419 -33.07 11.00 44.51
CA LEU A 419 -32.00 12.00 44.59
C LEU A 419 -32.56 13.41 44.79
N LEU A 420 -33.60 13.77 44.03
CA LEU A 420 -34.32 15.02 44.18
C LEU A 420 -34.91 15.17 45.60
N SER A 421 -35.53 14.10 46.14
CA SER A 421 -36.09 14.13 47.51
C SER A 421 -35.05 14.34 48.61
N ARG A 422 -33.77 14.02 48.34
CA ARG A 422 -32.63 14.26 49.23
C ARG A 422 -31.96 15.62 48.99
N ASN A 423 -32.52 16.43 48.08
CA ASN A 423 -31.96 17.70 47.62
C ASN A 423 -30.58 17.57 46.95
N ASP A 424 -30.26 16.39 46.38
CA ASP A 424 -29.05 16.17 45.59
C ASP A 424 -29.33 16.54 44.13
N LEU A 425 -29.43 17.84 43.86
CA LEU A 425 -29.91 18.35 42.57
C LEU A 425 -28.98 18.03 41.41
N GLN A 426 -27.67 17.98 41.65
CA GLN A 426 -26.67 17.72 40.61
C GLN A 426 -26.79 16.28 40.13
N GLU A 427 -26.82 15.33 41.08
CA GLU A 427 -26.91 13.91 40.74
C GLU A 427 -28.30 13.55 40.20
N ALA A 428 -29.36 14.19 40.73
CA ALA A 428 -30.70 14.05 40.18
C ALA A 428 -30.76 14.50 38.72
N GLU A 429 -30.19 15.67 38.39
CA GLU A 429 -30.14 16.16 37.00
C GLU A 429 -29.38 15.20 36.08
N ARG A 430 -28.24 14.68 36.54
CA ARG A 430 -27.42 13.72 35.79
C ARG A 430 -28.23 12.48 35.40
N VAL A 431 -28.89 11.85 36.37
CA VAL A 431 -29.70 10.65 36.15
C VAL A 431 -30.92 10.93 35.26
N VAL A 432 -31.51 12.13 35.35
CA VAL A 432 -32.64 12.50 34.48
C VAL A 432 -32.19 12.69 33.04
N ASN A 433 -31.02 13.29 32.80
CA ASN A 433 -30.45 13.36 31.45
C ASN A 433 -30.18 11.96 30.90
N GLU A 434 -29.61 11.04 31.69
CA GLU A 434 -29.45 9.64 31.27
C GLU A 434 -30.79 8.98 30.90
N ALA A 435 -31.87 9.27 31.65
CA ALA A 435 -33.19 8.77 31.34
C ALA A 435 -33.79 9.37 30.05
N LEU A 436 -33.50 10.64 29.76
CA LEU A 436 -33.92 11.31 28.51
C LEU A 436 -33.15 10.78 27.31
N ASP A 437 -31.83 10.60 27.44
CA ASP A 437 -30.99 10.01 26.39
C ASP A 437 -31.44 8.57 26.10
N PHE A 438 -31.68 7.78 27.17
CA PHE A 438 -32.20 6.42 27.02
C PHE A 438 -33.59 6.39 26.38
N GLN A 439 -34.44 7.39 26.64
CA GLN A 439 -35.74 7.51 26.00
C GLN A 439 -35.60 7.81 24.49
N GLU A 440 -34.64 8.63 24.08
CA GLU A 440 -34.34 8.92 22.67
C GLU A 440 -33.83 7.65 21.96
N ASP A 441 -32.90 6.91 22.57
CA ASP A 441 -32.37 5.65 22.04
C ASP A 441 -33.45 4.58 21.84
N TYR A 442 -34.49 4.60 22.68
CA TYR A 442 -35.60 3.65 22.66
C TYR A 442 -36.95 4.30 22.30
N ASP A 443 -36.95 5.38 21.50
CA ASP A 443 -38.16 6.15 21.17
C ASP A 443 -39.29 5.26 20.61
N TYR A 444 -38.96 4.29 19.77
CA TYR A 444 -39.93 3.35 19.18
C TYR A 444 -40.78 2.57 20.21
N VAL A 445 -40.33 2.47 21.47
CA VAL A 445 -41.08 1.85 22.59
C VAL A 445 -41.37 2.82 23.74
N LEU A 446 -40.66 3.95 23.84
CA LEU A 446 -40.78 4.93 24.91
C LEU A 446 -41.29 6.32 24.47
N HIS A 447 -41.73 6.51 23.22
CA HIS A 447 -42.14 7.84 22.69
C HIS A 447 -43.22 8.56 23.51
N ASN A 448 -44.07 7.83 24.23
CA ASN A 448 -45.13 8.41 25.07
C ASN A 448 -44.71 8.62 26.53
N ALA A 449 -43.50 8.21 26.93
CA ALA A 449 -43.01 8.41 28.28
C ALA A 449 -42.75 9.91 28.52
N THR A 450 -43.19 10.43 29.66
CA THR A 450 -43.07 11.86 30.00
C THR A 450 -42.41 12.07 31.36
N GLU A 451 -42.23 11.00 32.12
CA GLU A 451 -41.84 11.05 33.53
C GLU A 451 -40.44 11.63 33.75
N ALA A 452 -39.49 11.37 32.83
CA ALA A 452 -38.16 11.97 32.88
C ALA A 452 -38.20 13.49 32.60
N SER A 453 -38.97 13.92 31.60
CA SER A 453 -39.16 15.34 31.28
C SER A 453 -39.88 16.10 32.39
N GLU A 454 -40.89 15.49 33.01
CA GLU A 454 -41.57 16.04 34.19
C GLU A 454 -40.60 16.15 35.38
N LEU A 455 -39.79 15.12 35.61
CA LEU A 455 -38.78 15.13 36.67
C LEU A 455 -37.69 16.19 36.42
N MET A 456 -37.27 16.40 35.17
CA MET A 456 -36.35 17.47 34.81
C MET A 456 -36.94 18.84 35.17
N ASN A 457 -38.21 19.08 34.85
CA ASN A 457 -38.90 20.31 35.25
C ASN A 457 -38.90 20.49 36.77
N GLN A 458 -39.09 19.43 37.55
CA GLN A 458 -39.05 19.49 39.02
C GLN A 458 -37.63 19.81 39.54
N VAL A 459 -36.59 19.18 38.98
CA VAL A 459 -35.19 19.45 39.34
C VAL A 459 -34.83 20.89 39.03
N LYS A 460 -35.19 21.39 37.84
CA LYS A 460 -34.92 22.76 37.41
C LYS A 460 -35.71 23.79 38.21
N PHE A 461 -36.91 23.44 38.66
CA PHE A 461 -37.67 24.28 39.60
C PHE A 461 -36.95 24.43 40.95
N GLN A 462 -36.27 23.40 41.46
CA GLN A 462 -35.46 23.54 42.68
C GLN A 462 -34.23 24.43 42.49
N TYR A 463 -33.52 24.32 41.35
CA TYR A 463 -32.43 25.25 41.01
C TYR A 463 -32.93 26.68 40.91
N TYR A 464 -34.09 26.88 40.28
CA TYR A 464 -34.74 28.17 40.15
C TYR A 464 -35.02 28.81 41.51
N LEU A 465 -35.60 28.08 42.46
CA LEU A 465 -35.81 28.57 43.83
C LEU A 465 -34.49 28.88 44.55
N ARG A 466 -33.51 27.97 44.43
CA ARG A 466 -32.19 28.15 45.04
C ARG A 466 -31.50 29.41 44.56
N PHE A 467 -31.53 29.71 43.26
CA PHE A 467 -30.94 30.93 42.71
C PHE A 467 -31.65 32.20 43.22
N ILE A 468 -32.97 32.17 43.38
CA ILE A 468 -33.70 33.29 43.98
C ILE A 468 -33.25 33.51 45.43
N ASP A 469 -33.12 32.45 46.22
CA ASP A 469 -32.72 32.56 47.63
C ASP A 469 -31.25 33.00 47.78
N GLU A 470 -30.34 32.48 46.95
CA GLU A 470 -28.95 32.94 46.88
C GLU A 470 -28.89 34.43 46.47
N GLY A 471 -29.67 34.83 45.47
CA GLY A 471 -29.77 36.22 45.04
C GLY A 471 -30.28 37.16 46.14
N LYS A 472 -31.31 36.74 46.88
CA LYS A 472 -31.80 37.46 48.08
C LYS A 472 -30.71 37.58 49.14
N ARG A 473 -29.95 36.52 49.40
CA ARG A 473 -28.83 36.54 50.35
C ARG A 473 -27.76 37.56 49.93
N PHE A 474 -27.35 37.55 48.67
CA PHE A 474 -26.39 38.53 48.16
C PHE A 474 -26.92 39.98 48.23
N LEU A 475 -28.23 40.18 47.97
CA LEU A 475 -28.86 41.48 48.17
C LEU A 475 -28.76 41.97 49.62
N THR A 476 -28.96 41.08 50.62
CA THR A 476 -28.80 41.45 52.03
C THR A 476 -27.35 41.78 52.39
N GLN A 477 -26.38 41.20 51.66
CA GLN A 477 -24.95 41.46 51.82
C GLN A 477 -24.48 42.69 51.04
N GLN A 478 -25.38 43.40 50.34
CA GLN A 478 -25.08 44.51 49.43
C GLN A 478 -24.18 44.12 48.23
N ASP A 479 -24.00 42.83 47.98
CA ASP A 479 -23.32 42.34 46.78
C ASP A 479 -24.32 42.29 45.61
N HIS A 480 -24.57 43.48 45.05
CA HIS A 480 -25.56 43.64 43.99
C HIS A 480 -25.18 42.92 42.69
N ARG A 481 -23.88 42.72 42.42
CA ARG A 481 -23.40 42.02 41.23
C ARG A 481 -23.67 40.52 41.34
N ALA A 482 -23.28 39.89 42.45
CA ALA A 482 -23.56 38.48 42.69
C ALA A 482 -25.07 38.22 42.77
N ALA A 483 -25.83 39.12 43.42
CA ALA A 483 -27.28 39.04 43.48
C ALA A 483 -27.92 39.05 42.08
N LEU A 484 -27.53 40.02 41.25
CA LEU A 484 -28.06 40.13 39.89
C LEU A 484 -27.76 38.88 39.07
N SER A 485 -26.53 38.36 39.15
CA SER A 485 -26.12 37.14 38.45
C SER A 485 -27.00 35.94 38.83
N ARG A 486 -27.27 35.72 40.12
CA ARG A 486 -28.16 34.63 40.56
C ARG A 486 -29.59 34.82 40.04
N PHE A 487 -30.12 36.04 40.08
CA PHE A 487 -31.46 36.31 39.55
C PHE A 487 -31.54 36.15 38.03
N GLU A 488 -30.48 36.47 37.29
CA GLU A 488 -30.40 36.21 35.85
C GLU A 488 -30.45 34.70 35.55
N GLU A 489 -29.73 33.88 36.32
CA GLU A 489 -29.80 32.41 36.20
C GLU A 489 -31.22 31.89 36.45
N ALA A 490 -31.92 32.45 37.45
CA ALA A 490 -33.33 32.14 37.69
C ALA A 490 -34.25 32.56 36.52
N LEU A 491 -34.07 33.77 35.97
CA LEU A 491 -34.86 34.27 34.84
C LEU A 491 -34.65 33.43 33.56
N VAL A 492 -33.45 32.90 33.35
CA VAL A 492 -33.18 31.99 32.23
C VAL A 492 -33.97 30.69 32.38
N LEU A 493 -34.06 30.16 33.60
CA LEU A 493 -34.85 28.95 33.85
C LEU A 493 -36.35 29.21 33.64
N GLU A 494 -36.90 30.38 34.02
CA GLU A 494 -38.30 30.74 33.74
C GLU A 494 -38.65 30.75 32.25
N GLN A 495 -37.69 31.08 31.38
CA GLN A 495 -37.92 31.13 29.93
C GLN A 495 -37.84 29.75 29.28
N ARG A 496 -37.01 28.85 29.82
CA ARG A 496 -36.73 27.54 29.22
C ARG A 496 -37.66 26.44 29.70
N TYR A 497 -38.18 26.54 30.92
CA TYR A 497 -38.95 25.48 31.56
C TYR A 497 -40.34 25.96 31.95
N THR A 498 -41.28 25.02 32.02
CA THR A 498 -42.69 25.31 32.28
C THR A 498 -43.01 25.21 33.77
N PHE A 499 -42.67 26.25 34.52
CA PHE A 499 -43.09 26.37 35.93
C PHE A 499 -43.66 27.76 36.24
N ARG A 500 -44.48 27.86 37.31
CA ARG A 500 -45.17 29.10 37.70
C ARG A 500 -44.12 30.15 38.16
N PRO A 501 -44.01 31.33 37.50
CA PRO A 501 -43.03 32.33 37.87
C PRO A 501 -43.24 32.89 39.28
N VAL A 502 -42.16 33.12 40.01
CA VAL A 502 -42.14 33.84 41.28
C VAL A 502 -42.27 35.33 40.97
N GLN A 503 -43.42 35.90 41.35
CA GLN A 503 -43.81 37.27 40.96
C GLN A 503 -42.78 38.34 41.40
N GLU A 504 -42.12 38.15 42.54
CA GLU A 504 -41.14 39.09 43.08
C GLU A 504 -39.79 39.08 42.36
N LEU A 505 -39.45 38.03 41.58
CA LEU A 505 -38.12 37.90 40.95
C LEU A 505 -37.79 39.11 40.07
N ARG A 506 -38.73 39.59 39.25
CA ARG A 506 -38.50 40.75 38.39
C ARG A 506 -38.19 42.01 39.18
N LEU A 507 -38.87 42.24 40.32
CA LEU A 507 -38.59 43.38 41.19
C LEU A 507 -37.23 43.23 41.89
N LEU A 508 -36.88 42.03 42.33
CA LEU A 508 -35.59 41.74 42.96
C LEU A 508 -34.43 41.93 41.99
N SER A 509 -34.58 41.47 40.74
CA SER A 509 -33.61 41.71 39.66
C SER A 509 -33.45 43.20 39.37
N GLN A 510 -34.55 43.96 39.27
CA GLN A 510 -34.48 45.41 39.10
C GLN A 510 -33.76 46.10 40.26
N LYS A 511 -34.05 45.69 41.51
CA LYS A 511 -33.41 46.21 42.72
C LYS A 511 -31.91 45.92 42.77
N ALA A 512 -31.48 44.75 42.29
CA ALA A 512 -30.05 44.42 42.16
C ALA A 512 -29.39 45.17 40.99
N ALA A 513 -30.10 45.32 39.87
CA ALA A 513 -29.58 45.91 38.64
C ALA A 513 -29.25 47.40 38.78
N LYS A 514 -30.09 48.18 39.47
CA LYS A 514 -29.87 49.64 39.61
C LYS A 514 -28.47 50.03 40.10
N PRO A 515 -27.99 49.56 41.27
CA PRO A 515 -26.66 49.92 41.76
C PRO A 515 -25.52 49.38 40.88
N VAL A 516 -25.69 48.21 40.25
CA VAL A 516 -24.71 47.68 39.28
C VAL A 516 -24.58 48.58 38.06
N LEU A 517 -25.72 49.02 37.52
CA LEU A 517 -25.80 49.94 36.39
C LEU A 517 -25.18 51.30 36.73
N LEU A 518 -25.47 51.85 37.92
CA LEU A 518 -24.88 53.11 38.37
C LEU A 518 -23.35 53.01 38.50
N ALA A 519 -22.83 51.90 39.03
CA ALA A 519 -21.39 51.65 39.09
C ALA A 519 -20.77 51.55 37.69
N MET A 520 -21.42 50.85 36.77
CA MET A 520 -21.00 50.73 35.37
C MET A 520 -20.97 52.08 34.66
N LEU A 521 -21.99 52.93 34.86
CA LEU A 521 -22.04 54.29 34.31
C LEU A 521 -20.90 55.17 34.83
N ASN A 522 -20.56 55.07 36.12
CA ASN A 522 -19.41 55.78 36.68
C ASN A 522 -18.09 55.28 36.08
N GLU A 523 -17.93 53.97 35.90
CA GLU A 523 -16.75 53.39 35.25
C GLU A 523 -16.60 53.92 33.81
N GLY A 524 -17.68 53.93 33.04
CA GLY A 524 -17.69 54.52 31.69
C GLY A 524 -17.28 55.99 31.70
N TYR A 525 -17.69 56.74 32.73
CA TYR A 525 -17.33 58.15 32.87
C TYR A 525 -15.83 58.32 33.12
N GLU A 526 -15.25 57.50 34.00
CA GLU A 526 -13.80 57.47 34.25
C GLU A 526 -13.01 57.06 33.01
N GLN A 527 -13.49 56.08 32.25
CA GLN A 527 -12.91 55.69 30.97
C GLN A 527 -12.88 56.87 29.98
N ALA A 528 -13.98 57.64 29.91
CA ALA A 528 -14.02 58.85 29.09
C ALA A 528 -13.06 59.93 29.61
N MET A 529 -12.89 60.09 30.93
CA MET A 529 -11.87 61.00 31.49
C MET A 529 -10.44 60.60 31.12
N GLN A 530 -10.17 59.29 31.07
CA GLN A 530 -8.86 58.73 30.70
C GLN A 530 -8.64 58.63 29.18
N ASN A 531 -9.50 59.26 28.38
CA ASN A 531 -9.48 59.22 26.92
C ASN A 531 -9.62 57.81 26.31
N ARG A 532 -10.25 56.87 27.02
CA ARG A 532 -10.59 55.52 26.54
C ARG A 532 -11.98 55.53 25.92
N LEU A 533 -12.16 56.31 24.86
CA LEU A 533 -13.48 56.62 24.29
C LEU A 533 -14.21 55.39 23.72
N GLY A 534 -13.49 54.41 23.17
CA GLY A 534 -14.08 53.15 22.71
C GLY A 534 -14.77 52.39 23.84
N ASN A 535 -14.06 52.20 24.96
CA ASN A 535 -14.60 51.52 26.15
C ASN A 535 -15.77 52.31 26.75
N ALA A 536 -15.66 53.63 26.82
CA ALA A 536 -16.72 54.47 27.36
C ALA A 536 -18.01 54.40 26.54
N ARG A 537 -17.90 54.35 25.20
CA ARG A 537 -19.05 54.16 24.29
C ARG A 537 -19.66 52.76 24.43
N GLN A 538 -18.83 51.73 24.56
CA GLN A 538 -19.31 50.37 24.81
C GLN A 538 -20.10 50.31 26.12
N THR A 539 -19.53 50.88 27.19
CA THR A 539 -20.19 50.97 28.50
C THR A 539 -21.53 51.72 28.41
N ALA A 540 -21.62 52.79 27.61
CA ALA A 540 -22.87 53.50 27.38
C ALA A 540 -23.91 52.65 26.61
N ALA A 541 -23.48 51.85 25.63
CA ALA A 541 -24.35 50.92 24.92
C ALA A 541 -24.87 49.81 25.84
N ASP A 542 -23.99 49.18 26.62
CA ASP A 542 -24.33 48.13 27.59
C ASP A 542 -25.30 48.67 28.66
N ALA A 543 -25.07 49.90 29.12
CA ALA A 543 -25.99 50.60 30.02
C ALA A 543 -27.39 50.80 29.43
N THR A 544 -27.51 50.99 28.12
CA THR A 544 -28.82 51.15 27.46
C THR A 544 -29.58 49.82 27.47
N VAL A 545 -28.91 48.72 27.11
CA VAL A 545 -29.50 47.37 27.15
C VAL A 545 -29.94 47.01 28.57
N MET A 546 -29.10 47.33 29.57
CA MET A 546 -29.42 47.08 30.97
C MET A 546 -30.60 47.92 31.46
N GLN A 547 -30.75 49.17 31.00
CA GLN A 547 -31.91 50.00 31.31
C GLN A 547 -33.22 49.40 30.79
N GLU A 548 -33.23 48.92 29.55
CA GLU A 548 -34.42 48.30 28.95
C GLU A 548 -34.78 46.98 29.64
N ARG A 549 -33.79 46.09 29.80
CA ARG A 549 -33.98 44.76 30.38
C ARG A 549 -34.54 44.80 31.80
N TYR A 550 -34.12 45.77 32.60
CA TYR A 550 -34.52 45.91 34.01
C TYR A 550 -35.53 47.03 34.27
N ALA A 551 -36.16 47.58 33.22
CA ALA A 551 -37.15 48.65 33.32
C ALA A 551 -36.64 49.88 34.13
N LEU A 552 -35.38 50.25 33.94
CA LEU A 552 -34.71 51.40 34.57
C LEU A 552 -34.61 52.62 33.64
N VAL A 553 -35.22 52.57 32.45
CA VAL A 553 -35.18 53.67 31.46
C VAL A 553 -35.68 54.99 32.04
N GLN A 554 -36.69 54.96 32.91
CA GLN A 554 -37.26 56.18 33.52
C GLN A 554 -36.67 56.51 34.90
N ASP A 555 -35.67 55.77 35.37
CA ASP A 555 -35.03 56.06 36.65
C ASP A 555 -34.18 57.34 36.54
N VAL A 556 -34.56 58.36 37.33
CA VAL A 556 -33.98 59.70 37.27
C VAL A 556 -32.48 59.69 37.55
N GLU A 557 -32.02 58.86 38.49
CA GLU A 557 -30.62 58.79 38.89
C GLU A 557 -29.76 58.16 37.79
N VAL A 558 -30.25 57.06 37.20
CA VAL A 558 -29.62 56.39 36.05
C VAL A 558 -29.56 57.33 34.85
N GLN A 559 -30.66 58.01 34.51
CA GLN A 559 -30.71 58.98 33.41
C GLN A 559 -29.69 60.10 33.58
N ASN A 560 -29.59 60.66 34.79
CA ASN A 560 -28.61 61.72 35.08
C ASN A 560 -27.16 61.23 34.91
N LYS A 561 -26.83 60.05 35.44
CA LYS A 561 -25.49 59.46 35.29
C LYS A 561 -25.15 59.12 33.84
N TYR A 562 -26.12 58.59 33.09
CA TYR A 562 -25.96 58.30 31.68
C TYR A 562 -25.73 59.57 30.85
N LYS A 563 -26.48 60.64 31.14
CA LYS A 563 -26.26 61.95 30.51
C LYS A 563 -24.85 62.48 30.79
N LEU A 564 -24.38 62.42 32.03
CA LEU A 564 -23.01 62.85 32.41
C LEU A 564 -21.94 62.07 31.63
N LEU A 565 -22.11 60.75 31.48
CA LEU A 565 -21.21 59.93 30.66
C LEU A 565 -21.19 60.41 29.20
N ARG A 566 -22.36 60.59 28.58
CA ARG A 566 -22.46 61.05 27.19
C ARG A 566 -21.82 62.43 26.98
N GLU A 567 -22.09 63.36 27.89
CA GLU A 567 -21.48 64.69 27.88
C GLU A 567 -19.95 64.60 28.00
N ARG A 568 -19.43 63.75 28.90
CA ARG A 568 -17.98 63.58 29.07
C ARG A 568 -17.32 62.97 27.84
N ILE A 569 -17.92 61.95 27.21
CA ILE A 569 -17.43 61.36 25.96
C ILE A 569 -17.32 62.46 24.90
N PHE A 570 -18.39 63.26 24.72
CA PHE A 570 -18.41 64.33 23.74
C PHE A 570 -17.33 65.40 24.02
N THR A 571 -17.19 65.85 25.27
CA THR A 571 -16.16 66.83 25.66
C THR A 571 -14.76 66.30 25.37
N GLN A 572 -14.46 65.05 25.73
CA GLN A 572 -13.14 64.48 25.52
C GLN A 572 -12.81 64.28 24.04
N GLU A 573 -13.80 63.96 23.21
CA GLU A 573 -13.63 63.92 21.75
C GLU A 573 -13.23 65.28 21.20
N CYS A 574 -13.87 66.36 21.65
CA CYS A 574 -13.53 67.71 21.19
C CYS A 574 -12.13 68.15 21.63
N ILE A 575 -11.67 67.74 22.81
CA ILE A 575 -10.28 67.94 23.25
C ILE A 575 -9.31 67.24 22.29
N ASN A 576 -9.60 65.99 21.88
CA ASN A 576 -8.75 65.27 20.94
C ASN A 576 -8.74 65.92 19.55
N THR A 577 -9.89 66.35 19.06
CA THR A 577 -10.01 67.03 17.76
C THR A 577 -9.24 68.35 17.76
N GLN A 578 -9.30 69.13 18.85
CA GLN A 578 -8.50 70.36 19.01
C GLN A 578 -7.00 70.06 18.97
N ALA A 579 -6.55 69.03 19.68
CA ALA A 579 -5.14 68.66 19.70
C ALA A 579 -4.62 68.22 18.31
N ASP A 580 -5.44 67.55 17.51
CA ASP A 580 -5.08 67.14 16.15
C ASP A 580 -5.01 68.34 15.19
N TYR A 581 -5.98 69.27 15.30
CA TYR A 581 -5.92 70.57 14.62
C TYR A 581 -4.61 71.30 14.94
N ASP A 582 -4.29 71.46 16.22
CA ASP A 582 -3.12 72.21 16.69
C ASP A 582 -1.82 71.59 16.16
N LYS A 583 -1.73 70.25 16.16
CA LYS A 583 -0.58 69.51 15.63
C LYS A 583 -0.35 69.80 14.14
N HIS A 584 -1.40 69.74 13.32
CA HIS A 584 -1.30 70.01 11.88
C HIS A 584 -0.99 71.48 11.61
N PHE A 585 -1.57 72.38 12.39
CA PHE A 585 -1.28 73.81 12.32
C PHE A 585 0.19 74.12 12.63
N GLN A 586 0.73 73.61 13.74
CA GLN A 586 2.14 73.79 14.12
C GLN A 586 3.11 73.22 13.08
N ASN A 587 2.78 72.08 12.46
CA ASN A 587 3.56 71.51 11.37
C ASN A 587 3.56 72.44 10.14
N ALA A 588 2.40 73.03 9.80
CA ALA A 588 2.32 74.00 8.71
C ALA A 588 3.24 75.21 8.97
N GLU A 589 3.22 75.78 10.17
CA GLU A 589 4.12 76.88 10.55
C GLU A 589 5.61 76.50 10.45
N ALA A 590 5.97 75.27 10.83
CA ALA A 590 7.34 74.77 10.68
C ALA A 590 7.76 74.69 9.20
N LEU A 591 6.89 74.16 8.34
CA LEU A 591 7.14 74.07 6.89
C LEU A 591 7.25 75.45 6.22
N VAL A 592 6.49 76.43 6.70
CA VAL A 592 6.64 77.84 6.28
C VAL A 592 8.04 78.36 6.61
N ARG A 593 8.57 78.11 7.82
CA ARG A 593 9.94 78.52 8.22
C ARG A 593 11.01 77.85 7.35
N GLU A 594 10.79 76.61 6.92
CA GLU A 594 11.66 75.87 6.01
C GLU A 594 11.51 76.26 4.54
N LYS A 595 10.62 77.22 4.23
CA LYS A 595 10.28 77.67 2.87
C LYS A 595 9.68 76.56 2.00
N LYS A 596 9.06 75.54 2.60
CA LYS A 596 8.36 74.44 1.90
C LYS A 596 6.86 74.76 1.79
N PHE A 597 6.53 75.78 0.99
CA PHE A 597 5.21 76.40 1.01
C PHE A 597 4.09 75.52 0.43
N ILE A 598 4.39 74.61 -0.51
CA ILE A 598 3.40 73.64 -0.99
C ILE A 598 2.98 72.69 0.14
N ALA A 599 3.96 72.14 0.86
CA ALA A 599 3.70 71.24 1.99
C ALA A 599 3.03 71.97 3.16
N ALA A 600 3.41 73.23 3.41
CA ALA A 600 2.77 74.06 4.43
C ALA A 600 1.27 74.33 4.11
N ASP A 601 0.94 74.63 2.85
CA ASP A 601 -0.44 74.84 2.39
C ASP A 601 -1.30 73.57 2.60
N GLN A 602 -0.74 72.39 2.30
CA GLN A 602 -1.39 71.10 2.56
C GLN A 602 -1.55 70.82 4.07
N ALA A 603 -0.56 71.18 4.89
CA ALA A 603 -0.63 70.99 6.33
C ALA A 603 -1.72 71.87 6.97
N TYR A 604 -1.86 73.13 6.55
CA TYR A 604 -2.98 73.98 6.98
C TYR A 604 -4.34 73.44 6.52
N GLU A 605 -4.44 72.94 5.28
CA GLU A 605 -5.68 72.30 4.81
C GLU A 605 -6.04 71.07 5.64
N THR A 606 -5.03 70.30 6.04
CA THR A 606 -5.23 69.12 6.91
C THR A 606 -5.69 69.53 8.30
N ALA A 607 -5.15 70.62 8.86
CA ALA A 607 -5.64 71.17 10.13
C ALA A 607 -7.12 71.54 10.04
N ILE A 608 -7.53 72.30 9.01
CA ILE A 608 -8.93 72.69 8.79
C ILE A 608 -9.84 71.45 8.71
N LYS A 609 -9.44 70.44 7.93
CA LYS A 609 -10.19 69.18 7.81
C LYS A 609 -10.30 68.44 9.14
N ALA A 610 -9.27 68.46 9.98
CA ALA A 610 -9.31 67.83 11.30
C ALA A 610 -10.36 68.50 12.20
N ALA A 611 -10.48 69.83 12.16
CA ALA A 611 -11.55 70.56 12.86
C ALA A 611 -12.95 70.28 12.27
N ASP A 612 -13.08 70.31 10.94
CA ASP A 612 -14.36 70.10 10.25
C ASP A 612 -14.91 68.68 10.42
N ALA A 613 -14.03 67.69 10.64
CA ALA A 613 -14.42 66.30 10.88
C ALA A 613 -15.34 66.14 12.11
N LYS A 614 -15.34 67.10 13.04
CA LYS A 614 -16.27 67.15 14.17
C LYS A 614 -16.74 68.57 14.42
N ALA A 615 -17.52 69.08 13.47
CA ALA A 615 -18.02 70.46 13.48
C ALA A 615 -18.76 70.85 14.78
N GLU A 616 -19.39 69.90 15.49
CA GLU A 616 -20.06 70.19 16.76
C GLU A 616 -19.10 70.65 17.87
N CYS A 617 -17.79 70.46 17.70
CA CYS A 617 -16.77 70.93 18.64
C CYS A 617 -16.43 72.42 18.50
N GLY A 618 -16.84 73.09 17.41
CA GLY A 618 -16.66 74.53 17.25
C GLY A 618 -15.19 75.00 17.25
N ILE A 619 -14.26 74.18 16.73
CA ILE A 619 -12.83 74.50 16.69
C ILE A 619 -12.59 75.66 15.70
N ALA A 620 -11.87 76.67 16.16
CA ALA A 620 -11.61 77.88 15.39
C ALA A 620 -10.58 77.62 14.27
N THR A 621 -11.02 77.61 13.01
CA THR A 621 -10.17 77.30 11.84
C THR A 621 -9.55 78.53 11.17
N PHE A 622 -9.94 79.75 11.57
CA PHE A 622 -9.58 80.99 10.89
C PHE A 622 -8.06 81.22 10.79
N THR A 623 -7.29 80.84 11.81
CA THR A 623 -5.82 80.99 11.79
C THR A 623 -5.15 80.16 10.69
N ALA A 624 -5.62 78.93 10.46
CA ALA A 624 -5.12 78.07 9.37
C ALA A 624 -5.54 78.61 8.00
N ILE A 625 -6.76 79.14 7.89
CA ILE A 625 -7.26 79.77 6.65
C ILE A 625 -6.40 80.98 6.28
N ASP A 626 -6.14 81.86 7.25
CA ASP A 626 -5.28 83.03 7.07
C ASP A 626 -3.84 82.62 6.72
N GLY A 627 -3.32 81.58 7.40
CA GLY A 627 -2.01 80.99 7.12
C GLY A 627 -1.85 80.53 5.66
N ARG A 628 -2.86 79.87 5.09
CA ARG A 628 -2.89 79.50 3.65
C ARG A 628 -2.89 80.73 2.75
N GLY A 629 -3.73 81.71 3.07
CA GLY A 629 -3.80 82.97 2.34
C GLY A 629 -2.44 83.68 2.29
N ALA A 630 -1.74 83.73 3.43
CA ALA A 630 -0.44 84.39 3.56
C ALA A 630 0.66 83.76 2.70
N ILE A 631 0.64 82.44 2.50
CA ILE A 631 1.68 81.73 1.71
C ILE A 631 1.29 81.40 0.27
N ALA A 632 0.06 81.72 -0.14
CA ALA A 632 -0.52 81.27 -1.41
C ALA A 632 0.34 81.62 -2.63
N ALA A 633 0.91 82.83 -2.66
CA ALA A 633 1.81 83.26 -3.73
C ALA A 633 3.11 82.44 -3.77
N ALA A 634 3.73 82.18 -2.62
CA ALA A 634 4.96 81.39 -2.52
C ALA A 634 4.73 79.92 -2.92
N ALA A 635 3.63 79.33 -2.44
CA ALA A 635 3.23 77.97 -2.80
C ALA A 635 2.96 77.85 -4.31
N ASN A 636 2.23 78.80 -4.90
CA ASN A 636 1.94 78.80 -6.34
C ASN A 636 3.22 78.89 -7.19
N TYR A 637 4.16 79.76 -6.79
CA TYR A 637 5.46 79.85 -7.46
C TYR A 637 6.23 78.52 -7.40
N GLN A 638 6.32 77.89 -6.23
CA GLN A 638 6.97 76.58 -6.10
C GLN A 638 6.29 75.52 -6.97
N ARG A 639 4.95 75.49 -7.04
CA ARG A 639 4.22 74.54 -7.90
C ARG A 639 4.57 74.73 -9.37
N LYS A 640 4.69 75.99 -9.83
CA LYS A 640 5.12 76.28 -11.21
C LYS A 640 6.54 75.75 -11.49
N LEU A 641 7.47 75.89 -10.54
CA LEU A 641 8.82 75.33 -10.68
C LEU A 641 8.84 73.80 -10.68
N GLU A 642 8.09 73.15 -9.77
CA GLU A 642 7.98 71.68 -9.73
C GLU A 642 7.38 71.13 -11.02
N GLU A 643 6.33 71.75 -11.56
CA GLU A 643 5.72 71.31 -12.83
C GLU A 643 6.63 71.59 -14.03
N ALA A 644 7.36 72.71 -14.06
CA ALA A 644 8.38 72.95 -15.08
C ALA A 644 9.45 71.84 -15.05
N ASN A 645 9.96 71.48 -13.87
CA ASN A 645 10.87 70.36 -13.69
C ASN A 645 10.26 69.02 -14.15
N ARG A 646 8.98 68.80 -13.88
CA ARG A 646 8.25 67.60 -14.34
C ARG A 646 8.13 67.54 -15.87
N LEU A 647 7.87 68.66 -16.53
CA LEU A 647 7.84 68.76 -17.99
C LEU A 647 9.22 68.47 -18.61
N ILE A 648 10.30 68.97 -17.99
CA ILE A 648 11.69 68.64 -18.36
C ILE A 648 11.97 67.14 -18.16
N ALA A 649 11.48 66.55 -17.07
CA ALA A 649 11.58 65.12 -16.83
C ALA A 649 10.93 64.32 -17.97
N LYS A 650 9.78 64.78 -18.48
CA LYS A 650 9.01 64.20 -19.60
C LYS A 650 9.52 64.57 -20.99
N SER A 651 10.62 65.30 -21.09
CA SER A 651 11.19 65.79 -22.36
C SER A 651 10.29 66.75 -23.16
N ARG A 652 9.29 67.36 -22.50
CA ARG A 652 8.42 68.41 -23.08
C ARG A 652 9.06 69.78 -22.85
N TYR A 653 10.17 70.02 -23.56
CA TYR A 653 11.07 71.13 -23.22
C TYR A 653 10.49 72.51 -23.53
N ASP A 654 9.79 72.69 -24.65
CA ASP A 654 9.24 74.01 -25.02
C ASP A 654 8.20 74.49 -24.00
N GLU A 655 7.31 73.59 -23.57
CA GLU A 655 6.31 73.87 -22.54
C GLU A 655 6.94 74.12 -21.16
N ALA A 656 8.01 73.39 -20.84
CA ALA A 656 8.75 73.63 -19.61
C ALA A 656 9.42 75.01 -19.58
N ILE A 657 9.99 75.44 -20.71
CA ILE A 657 10.63 76.75 -20.86
C ILE A 657 9.61 77.86 -20.67
N LEU A 658 8.46 77.76 -21.35
CA LEU A 658 7.37 78.72 -21.21
C LEU A 658 6.89 78.80 -19.75
N LEU A 659 6.63 77.66 -19.12
CA LEU A 659 6.17 77.63 -17.73
C LEU A 659 7.23 78.17 -16.75
N TYR A 660 8.52 77.96 -17.00
CA TYR A 660 9.60 78.49 -16.19
C TYR A 660 9.72 80.01 -16.31
N GLU A 661 9.56 80.57 -17.51
CA GLU A 661 9.54 82.02 -17.74
C GLU A 661 8.25 82.67 -17.21
N GLU A 662 7.11 81.97 -17.27
CA GLU A 662 5.91 82.37 -16.53
C GLU A 662 6.16 82.39 -15.02
N ALA A 663 6.87 81.40 -14.47
CA ALA A 663 7.24 81.37 -13.07
C ALA A 663 8.13 82.57 -12.71
N ARG A 664 9.05 82.97 -13.60
CA ARG A 664 9.85 84.21 -13.45
C ARG A 664 8.97 85.46 -13.42
N ALA A 665 8.06 85.59 -14.38
CA ALA A 665 7.15 86.73 -14.45
C ALA A 665 6.27 86.81 -13.20
N PHE A 666 5.74 85.66 -12.74
CA PHE A 666 4.96 85.55 -11.52
C PHE A 666 5.79 85.88 -10.27
N TYR A 667 7.03 85.40 -10.18
CA TYR A 667 7.95 85.70 -9.09
C TYR A 667 8.15 87.21 -8.90
N LEU A 668 8.35 87.93 -10.01
CA LEU A 668 8.51 89.38 -10.01
C LEU A 668 7.19 90.09 -9.66
N ALA A 669 6.08 89.71 -10.32
CA ALA A 669 4.78 90.34 -10.15
C ALA A 669 4.24 90.20 -8.71
N GLN A 670 4.46 89.04 -8.08
CA GLN A 670 3.97 88.74 -6.73
C GLN A 670 5.01 88.99 -5.63
N GLN A 671 6.17 89.56 -5.99
CA GLN A 671 7.28 89.84 -5.07
C GLN A 671 7.62 88.62 -4.20
N VAL A 672 7.77 87.46 -4.85
CA VAL A 672 7.92 86.17 -4.15
C VAL A 672 9.21 86.11 -3.32
N ASN A 673 10.18 86.97 -3.62
CA ASN A 673 11.39 87.17 -2.83
C ASN A 673 11.13 87.50 -1.35
N LYS A 674 9.99 88.14 -1.01
CA LYS A 674 9.64 88.45 0.39
C LYS A 674 9.41 87.21 1.26
N TYR A 675 9.16 86.06 0.63
CA TYR A 675 9.05 84.75 1.29
C TYR A 675 10.40 84.03 1.41
N GLY A 676 11.51 84.69 1.06
CA GLY A 676 12.87 84.16 1.13
C GLY A 676 13.19 83.13 0.04
N LEU A 677 12.44 83.11 -1.06
CA LEU A 677 12.71 82.29 -2.25
C LEU A 677 13.48 83.13 -3.28
N ASP A 678 14.35 82.47 -4.06
CA ASP A 678 15.08 83.09 -5.16
C ASP A 678 14.64 82.52 -6.52
N HIS A 679 14.88 83.27 -7.60
CA HIS A 679 14.66 82.80 -8.97
C HIS A 679 15.98 82.76 -9.76
N ILE A 680 16.34 81.57 -10.24
CA ILE A 680 17.52 81.37 -11.10
C ILE A 680 17.11 81.68 -12.54
N SER A 681 17.87 82.53 -13.25
CA SER A 681 17.59 82.83 -14.66
C SER A 681 17.55 81.56 -15.51
N LEU A 682 16.69 81.52 -16.54
CA LEU A 682 16.58 80.37 -17.44
C LEU A 682 17.94 79.98 -18.05
N TYR A 683 18.80 80.95 -18.37
CA TYR A 683 20.16 80.69 -18.84
C TYR A 683 20.97 79.89 -17.82
N ASN A 684 21.05 80.34 -16.56
CA ASN A 684 21.83 79.63 -15.53
C ASN A 684 21.20 78.29 -15.19
N PHE A 685 19.86 78.26 -15.11
CA PHE A 685 19.11 77.04 -14.87
C PHE A 685 19.42 75.99 -15.95
N ALA A 686 19.38 76.35 -17.24
CA ALA A 686 19.68 75.45 -18.35
C ALA A 686 21.17 75.10 -18.50
N LYS A 687 22.06 76.05 -18.20
CA LYS A 687 23.52 75.88 -18.24
C LYS A 687 23.97 74.78 -17.29
N ASP A 688 23.43 74.78 -16.08
CA ASP A 688 23.82 73.85 -15.01
C ASP A 688 22.91 72.61 -14.96
N HIS A 689 21.88 72.55 -15.82
CA HIS A 689 20.96 71.42 -15.87
C HIS A 689 21.63 70.13 -16.38
N PRO A 690 21.39 68.96 -15.75
CA PRO A 690 22.01 67.70 -16.17
C PRO A 690 21.49 67.18 -17.52
N LYS A 691 20.25 67.51 -17.89
CA LYS A 691 19.67 67.09 -19.19
C LYS A 691 20.11 68.00 -20.34
N GLN A 692 21.16 67.61 -21.04
CA GLN A 692 21.67 68.30 -22.23
C GLN A 692 20.62 68.58 -23.34
N PRO A 693 19.65 67.69 -23.64
CA PRO A 693 18.62 68.00 -24.63
C PRO A 693 17.69 69.16 -24.21
N PHE A 694 17.47 69.37 -22.91
CA PHE A 694 16.75 70.54 -22.40
C PHE A 694 17.57 71.81 -22.64
N THR A 695 18.87 71.79 -22.31
CA THR A 695 19.79 72.89 -22.63
C THR A 695 19.79 73.20 -24.13
N ALA A 696 19.72 72.18 -24.99
CA ALA A 696 19.61 72.36 -26.44
C ALA A 696 18.30 73.06 -26.86
N ALA A 697 17.18 72.74 -26.21
CA ALA A 697 15.91 73.42 -26.43
C ALA A 697 15.97 74.89 -25.97
N VAL A 698 16.63 75.18 -24.83
CA VAL A 698 16.83 76.55 -24.34
C VAL A 698 17.72 77.36 -25.28
N VAL A 699 18.75 76.74 -25.86
CA VAL A 699 19.55 77.36 -26.94
C VAL A 699 18.67 77.76 -28.12
N SER A 700 17.81 76.85 -28.59
CA SER A 700 16.86 77.14 -29.67
C SER A 700 15.85 78.22 -29.30
N TYR A 701 15.36 78.22 -28.05
CA TYR A 701 14.48 79.27 -27.53
C TYR A 701 15.15 80.65 -27.61
N TYR A 702 16.37 80.80 -27.09
CA TYR A 702 17.11 82.07 -27.21
C TYR A 702 17.40 82.47 -28.67
N ALA A 703 17.63 81.51 -29.57
CA ALA A 703 17.80 81.80 -31.00
C ALA A 703 16.51 82.32 -31.66
N ASN A 704 15.35 81.80 -31.25
CA ASN A 704 14.05 82.23 -31.74
C ASN A 704 13.66 83.61 -31.17
N GLU A 705 14.01 83.90 -29.92
CA GLU A 705 13.84 85.19 -29.26
C GLU A 705 14.84 86.27 -29.73
N LYS A 706 15.62 86.00 -30.79
CA LYS A 706 16.64 86.91 -31.35
C LYS A 706 17.71 87.34 -30.33
N GLN A 707 18.00 86.47 -29.37
CA GLN A 707 19.10 86.63 -28.41
C GLN A 707 20.30 85.81 -28.89
N GLU A 708 20.84 86.17 -30.06
CA GLU A 708 21.79 85.32 -30.77
C GLU A 708 23.09 85.12 -29.98
N GLN A 709 23.57 86.16 -29.29
CA GLN A 709 24.81 86.07 -28.50
C GLN A 709 24.64 85.11 -27.31
N VAL A 710 23.53 85.20 -26.58
CA VAL A 710 23.23 84.32 -25.43
C VAL A 710 23.04 82.87 -25.92
N SER A 711 22.33 82.69 -27.03
CA SER A 711 22.12 81.40 -27.66
C SER A 711 23.46 80.77 -28.11
N VAL A 712 24.34 81.54 -28.76
CA VAL A 712 25.67 81.07 -29.17
C VAL A 712 26.54 80.70 -27.98
N GLN A 713 26.55 81.49 -26.90
CA GLN A 713 27.31 81.17 -25.69
C GLN A 713 26.82 79.87 -25.03
N LEU A 714 25.51 79.72 -24.86
CA LEU A 714 24.95 78.50 -24.28
C LEU A 714 25.16 77.28 -25.20
N LEU A 715 25.08 77.48 -26.52
CA LEU A 715 25.37 76.44 -27.51
C LEU A 715 26.83 75.99 -27.47
N ALA A 716 27.78 76.93 -27.33
CA ALA A 716 29.20 76.62 -27.19
C ALA A 716 29.45 75.75 -25.95
N LEU A 717 28.92 76.16 -24.79
CA LEU A 717 29.00 75.38 -23.54
C LEU A 717 28.36 73.99 -23.67
N LEU A 718 27.23 73.89 -24.37
CA LEU A 718 26.56 72.62 -24.61
C LEU A 718 27.39 71.68 -25.49
N LEU A 719 28.07 72.21 -26.51
CA LEU A 719 28.96 71.45 -27.39
C LEU A 719 30.24 71.00 -26.66
N GLU A 720 30.82 71.87 -25.82
CA GLU A 720 31.95 71.51 -24.94
C GLU A 720 31.58 70.35 -23.99
N LYS A 721 30.32 70.28 -23.56
CA LYS A 721 29.78 69.15 -22.78
C LYS A 721 29.54 67.87 -23.61
N GLY A 722 29.99 67.83 -24.87
CA GLY A 722 29.94 66.64 -25.73
C GLY A 722 28.61 66.39 -26.43
N TYR A 723 27.72 67.39 -26.50
CA TYR A 723 26.44 67.24 -27.20
C TYR A 723 26.64 67.09 -28.71
N ARG A 724 25.91 66.17 -29.35
CA ARG A 724 26.15 65.78 -30.75
C ARG A 724 25.96 66.95 -31.72
N THR A 725 27.04 67.35 -32.40
CA THR A 725 27.08 68.41 -33.43
C THR A 725 26.07 68.24 -34.57
N GLY A 726 25.71 66.99 -34.89
CA GLY A 726 24.66 66.69 -35.88
C GLY A 726 23.27 67.19 -35.45
N LYS A 727 22.97 67.18 -34.15
CA LYS A 727 21.67 67.62 -33.59
C LYS A 727 21.57 69.14 -33.49
N THR A 728 22.69 69.85 -33.44
CA THR A 728 22.74 71.32 -33.36
C THR A 728 22.85 71.99 -34.73
N LYS A 729 22.93 71.22 -35.83
CA LYS A 729 23.12 71.75 -37.18
C LYS A 729 22.08 72.80 -37.58
N LYS A 730 20.79 72.55 -37.31
CA LYS A 730 19.70 73.48 -37.68
C LYS A 730 19.83 74.81 -36.95
N VAL A 731 19.98 74.77 -35.61
CA VAL A 731 20.12 75.99 -34.81
C VAL A 731 21.42 76.74 -35.13
N GLN A 732 22.51 76.02 -35.41
CA GLN A 732 23.75 76.64 -35.90
C GLN A 732 23.54 77.36 -37.23
N GLN A 733 22.84 76.75 -38.19
CA GLN A 733 22.55 77.39 -39.48
C GLN A 733 21.66 78.63 -39.30
N GLN A 734 20.62 78.53 -38.49
CA GLN A 734 19.74 79.64 -38.15
C GLN A 734 20.53 80.80 -37.52
N LEU A 735 21.31 80.53 -36.48
CA LEU A 735 22.14 81.55 -35.81
C LEU A 735 23.14 82.17 -36.79
N GLY A 736 23.76 81.37 -37.67
CA GLY A 736 24.68 81.88 -38.69
C GLY A 736 24.00 82.83 -39.67
N GLN A 737 22.79 82.51 -40.12
CA GLN A 737 22.00 83.38 -41.00
C GLN A 737 21.52 84.65 -40.29
N GLN A 738 21.01 84.51 -39.05
CA GLN A 738 20.55 85.64 -38.23
C GLN A 738 21.68 86.62 -37.94
N LEU A 739 22.86 86.12 -37.55
CA LEU A 739 24.04 86.96 -37.32
C LEU A 739 24.51 87.64 -38.60
N ALA A 740 24.48 86.96 -39.75
CA ALA A 740 24.84 87.55 -41.03
C ALA A 740 23.88 88.69 -41.44
N LEU A 741 22.57 88.49 -41.24
CA LEU A 741 21.56 89.51 -41.48
C LEU A 741 21.74 90.71 -40.56
N LYS A 742 21.98 90.45 -39.26
CA LYS A 742 22.21 91.48 -38.24
C LYS A 742 23.43 92.33 -38.58
N ASP A 743 24.53 91.70 -38.98
CA ASP A 743 25.75 92.41 -39.37
C ASP A 743 25.57 93.28 -40.64
N VAL A 744 24.81 92.80 -41.63
CA VAL A 744 24.50 93.59 -42.83
C VAL A 744 23.63 94.79 -42.46
N GLN A 745 22.61 94.60 -41.64
CA GLN A 745 21.77 95.69 -41.14
C GLN A 745 22.57 96.71 -40.33
N GLN A 746 23.62 96.26 -39.65
CA GLN A 746 24.50 97.11 -38.84
C GLN A 746 25.67 97.72 -39.65
N GLY A 747 25.72 97.52 -40.96
CA GLY A 747 26.73 98.13 -41.83
C GLY A 747 28.14 97.56 -41.67
N GLU A 748 28.29 96.36 -41.15
CA GLU A 748 29.60 95.75 -40.87
C GLU A 748 30.37 95.46 -42.17
N VAL A 749 31.60 95.95 -42.28
CA VAL A 749 32.44 95.94 -43.49
C VAL A 749 33.58 94.90 -43.43
N GLN A 750 33.81 94.27 -42.28
CA GLN A 750 34.81 93.23 -42.15
C GLN A 750 34.53 92.01 -43.03
N ASN A 751 35.61 91.34 -43.42
CA ASN A 751 35.54 90.15 -44.25
C ASN A 751 34.67 89.07 -43.59
N ALA A 752 33.71 88.52 -44.34
CA ALA A 752 32.78 87.52 -43.84
C ALA A 752 33.46 86.30 -43.20
N LYS A 753 34.67 85.92 -43.63
CA LYS A 753 35.45 84.82 -43.01
C LYS A 753 35.98 85.19 -41.62
N VAL A 754 36.28 86.47 -41.36
CA VAL A 754 36.79 86.94 -40.06
C VAL A 754 35.65 86.97 -39.04
N LEU A 755 34.49 87.51 -39.42
CA LEU A 755 33.31 87.58 -38.57
C LEU A 755 32.73 86.19 -38.27
N SER A 756 32.72 85.29 -39.25
CA SER A 756 32.26 83.92 -39.05
C SER A 756 33.13 83.18 -38.02
N LEU A 757 34.45 83.43 -38.00
CA LEU A 757 35.38 82.90 -36.99
C LEU A 757 35.13 83.51 -35.61
N LYS A 758 34.86 84.82 -35.53
CA LYS A 758 34.50 85.51 -34.28
C LYS A 758 33.22 84.94 -33.67
N TYR A 759 32.15 84.78 -34.45
CA TYR A 759 30.88 84.24 -33.95
C TYR A 759 30.90 82.75 -33.65
N SER A 760 31.70 81.98 -34.39
CA SER A 760 31.95 80.58 -34.02
C SER A 760 32.96 80.45 -32.88
N GLN A 761 33.51 81.56 -32.37
CA GLN A 761 34.56 81.58 -31.33
C GLN A 761 35.76 80.69 -31.69
N ASN A 762 36.04 80.53 -32.98
CA ASN A 762 37.00 79.57 -33.52
C ASN A 762 36.75 78.09 -33.11
N ASN A 763 35.55 77.76 -32.63
CA ASN A 763 35.16 76.42 -32.25
C ASN A 763 34.82 75.58 -33.50
N ASN A 764 35.55 74.48 -33.68
CA ASN A 764 35.38 73.57 -34.81
C ASN A 764 34.00 72.90 -34.87
N ASP A 765 33.32 72.76 -33.73
CA ASP A 765 31.98 72.17 -33.62
C ASP A 765 30.86 73.13 -34.05
N LEU A 766 31.18 74.43 -34.18
CA LEU A 766 30.29 75.47 -34.73
C LEU A 766 30.49 75.68 -36.24
N LYS A 767 31.09 74.70 -36.93
CA LYS A 767 31.36 74.77 -38.38
C LYS A 767 30.12 75.04 -39.24
N GLN A 768 28.93 74.58 -38.82
CA GLN A 768 27.71 74.81 -39.60
C GLN A 768 27.21 76.25 -39.45
N LEU A 769 27.39 76.86 -38.27
CA LEU A 769 27.13 78.28 -38.04
C LEU A 769 28.06 79.12 -38.91
N ARG A 770 29.36 78.82 -38.89
CA ARG A 770 30.37 79.51 -39.70
C ARG A 770 30.04 79.47 -41.19
N LYS A 771 29.73 78.27 -41.71
CA LYS A 771 29.36 78.07 -43.12
C LYS A 771 28.06 78.78 -43.50
N ALA A 772 27.04 78.71 -42.65
CA ALA A 772 25.77 79.36 -42.90
C ALA A 772 25.92 80.88 -42.93
N TYR A 773 26.65 81.45 -41.96
CA TYR A 773 26.98 82.87 -41.92
C TYR A 773 27.69 83.33 -43.20
N GLU A 774 28.76 82.64 -43.62
CA GLU A 774 29.53 83.02 -44.83
C GLU A 774 28.70 82.90 -46.11
N LYS A 775 27.87 81.86 -46.21
CA LYS A 775 26.99 81.66 -47.37
C LYS A 775 25.93 82.76 -47.43
N GLU A 776 25.32 83.07 -46.30
CA GLU A 776 24.28 84.10 -46.20
C GLU A 776 24.84 85.49 -46.50
N ARG A 777 26.00 85.84 -45.92
CA ARG A 777 26.74 87.07 -46.25
C ARG A 777 27.04 87.22 -47.74
N LYS A 778 27.46 86.15 -48.42
CA LYS A 778 27.71 86.17 -49.87
C LYS A 778 26.43 86.31 -50.69
N ARG A 779 25.32 85.73 -50.24
CA ARG A 779 24.01 85.87 -50.89
C ARG A 779 23.53 87.33 -50.80
N LEU A 780 23.61 87.91 -49.60
CA LEU A 780 23.24 89.30 -49.29
C LEU A 780 24.18 90.36 -49.91
N ALA A 781 25.31 89.95 -50.49
CA ALA A 781 26.21 90.83 -51.22
C ALA A 781 26.05 90.72 -52.75
N LYS A 782 25.28 89.75 -53.25
CA LYS A 782 25.03 89.51 -54.68
C LYS A 782 23.63 89.95 -55.15
N GLY A 783 22.74 90.25 -54.20
CA GLY A 783 21.50 91.00 -54.40
C GLY A 783 21.50 92.14 -53.41
#